data_AF-A0A9D2S859-F1
#
_entry.id   AF-A0A9D2S859-F1
#
_cell.length_a   1.000
_cell.length_b   1.000
_cell.length_c   1.000
_cell.angle_alpha   90.00
_cell.angle_beta   90.00
_cell.angle_gamma   90.00
#
_symmetry.space_group_name_H-M   'P 1'
#
loop_
_entity.id
_entity.type
_entity.pdbx_description
1 polymer ?
#
loop_
_entity_poly.entity_id
_entity_poly.type
_entity_poly.pdbx_seq_one_letter_code
_entity_poly.pdbx_strand_id
1 'polypeptide(L)'
;MAIKKVVKSSVSQQVFDQLQGQILAGAWKSGDKLPSENDLAAQFGVSRVTVRNALQKLSGLGLIETRFGEGSFVRGPEAGAAFNQLVPMLYLGEETARDVLTFRRMVEGPICEIACRRATDREIAALRAALDEMERAAAGGDEAAFAGLDSAFHAQLAEMTRSRMMQQIYQVIDGAMQSAYRRAARRQSAQVALGWYRQVVDALEARDAARARQAIEQSLAQTFWVSSLYQDVVNMEAAWPGRVAVRWYDEAAGAVREVLYRDYAADIRRMVGYLRRNVPDTAGRHIGILALSGYPYAVALFGCMLAGAVAVPLGFEKDWPALAAEIALADVDCLLTDGAYAERQPGFADGPGRYAGPCLDIGAFAGCTELAELSECADPDALALILFTSDSAGGSKGVMLSQRNLFAPMRLFTEPFEAVRRQWGLDADYQFSSFSVLPLYHIAALSSLISWSISGNAVNFCTDLRRFYRDLAAMPSDVMAVVPTLLKSIHHDVMKGKAARLGRLRLFTCGAATYDPAMLADLIDRGYTVLQTYGLTETVGDGGWNSAQDAAHLASVGLRDPDMDYRLEDGELCMKGDAVFLGYYKDPEATAAVLRDGWFHTGDTARIDADGYIYLTGRRDALMVLPSGENVSPEELEGLLARCPAVREALVCQAEGRICARITCREGAREEVRAYVARLNRTLPLYKRITALEFAASPLPRTPLGKLQRK
;
A
#
# COMPACT_ATOMS: atom_id res chain seq x y z
N MET A 1 52.55 -13.89 11.31
CA MET A 1 51.73 -14.53 12.37
C MET A 1 51.22 -13.46 13.30
N ALA A 2 49.90 -13.22 13.35
CA ALA A 2 49.33 -12.22 14.25
C ALA A 2 49.34 -12.75 15.69
N ILE A 3 50.00 -12.04 16.60
CA ILE A 3 49.97 -12.36 18.04
C ILE A 3 48.54 -12.15 18.53
N LYS A 4 47.86 -13.24 18.92
CA LYS A 4 46.53 -13.14 19.54
C LYS A 4 46.67 -12.46 20.90
N LYS A 5 45.93 -11.36 21.10
CA LYS A 5 45.83 -10.68 22.40
C LYS A 5 45.29 -11.64 23.45
N VAL A 6 45.96 -11.71 24.60
CA VAL A 6 45.48 -12.48 25.75
C VAL A 6 44.22 -11.80 26.31
N VAL A 7 43.11 -12.53 26.32
CA VAL A 7 41.86 -12.10 26.95
C VAL A 7 41.91 -12.53 28.41
N LYS A 8 41.88 -11.57 29.35
CA LYS A 8 41.77 -11.87 30.79
C LYS A 8 40.36 -12.37 31.08
N SER A 9 40.21 -13.65 31.44
CA SER A 9 38.95 -14.21 31.95
C SER A 9 38.94 -14.23 33.47
N SER A 10 37.78 -13.95 34.08
CA SER A 10 37.63 -14.05 35.53
C SER A 10 37.62 -15.52 35.97
N VAL A 11 38.02 -15.79 37.21
CA VAL A 11 38.00 -17.17 37.77
C VAL A 11 36.60 -17.77 37.71
N SER A 12 35.55 -16.97 37.92
CA SER A 12 34.16 -17.42 37.77
C SER A 12 33.81 -17.79 36.33
N GLN A 13 34.34 -17.07 35.34
CA GLN A 13 34.16 -17.42 33.92
C GLN A 13 34.87 -18.74 33.58
N GLN A 14 36.07 -18.97 34.10
CA GLN A 14 36.81 -20.22 33.87
C GLN A 14 36.08 -21.43 34.48
N VAL A 15 35.53 -21.30 35.69
CA VAL A 15 34.71 -22.35 36.33
C VAL A 15 33.44 -22.61 35.52
N PHE A 16 32.79 -21.55 35.04
CA PHE A 16 31.63 -21.67 34.15
C PHE A 16 31.98 -22.40 32.85
N ASP A 17 33.05 -21.99 32.15
CA ASP A 17 33.45 -22.58 30.86
C ASP A 17 33.80 -24.08 31.01
N GLN A 18 34.45 -24.47 32.11
CA GLN A 18 34.77 -25.88 32.38
C GLN A 18 33.54 -26.73 32.69
N LEU A 19 32.63 -26.23 33.54
CA LEU A 19 31.38 -26.93 33.85
C LEU A 19 30.50 -27.04 32.59
N GLN A 20 30.39 -25.96 31.81
CA GLN A 20 29.67 -25.94 30.54
C GLN A 20 30.27 -26.97 29.56
N GLY A 21 31.59 -26.97 29.40
CA GLY A 21 32.30 -27.89 28.51
C GLY A 21 32.06 -29.35 28.88
N GLN A 22 32.05 -29.69 30.17
CA GLN A 22 31.80 -31.05 30.65
C GLN A 22 30.33 -31.48 30.44
N ILE A 23 29.36 -30.58 30.66
CA ILE A 23 27.94 -30.85 30.35
C ILE A 23 27.76 -31.07 28.84
N LEU A 24 28.33 -30.22 27.99
CA LEU A 24 28.19 -30.32 26.54
C LEU A 24 28.93 -31.53 25.94
N ALA A 25 30.05 -31.93 26.55
CA ALA A 25 30.78 -33.15 26.19
C ALA A 25 30.08 -34.44 26.68
N GLY A 26 28.97 -34.31 27.43
CA GLY A 26 28.19 -35.45 27.92
C GLY A 26 28.81 -36.17 29.12
N ALA A 27 29.75 -35.54 29.83
CA ALA A 27 30.33 -36.09 31.07
C ALA A 27 29.27 -36.18 32.20
N TRP A 28 28.25 -35.32 32.14
CA TRP A 28 27.02 -35.44 32.91
C TRP A 28 25.82 -35.54 31.97
N LYS A 29 24.92 -36.48 32.24
CA LYS A 29 23.70 -36.72 31.48
C LYS A 29 22.55 -35.87 32.03
N SER A 30 21.52 -35.66 31.21
CA SER A 30 20.29 -35.04 31.68
C SER A 30 19.70 -35.84 32.85
N GLY A 31 19.28 -35.15 33.91
CA GLY A 31 18.83 -35.70 35.18
C GLY A 31 19.93 -35.91 36.22
N ASP A 32 21.22 -35.86 35.84
CA ASP A 32 22.31 -36.06 36.80
C ASP A 32 22.39 -34.90 37.80
N LYS A 33 22.58 -35.25 39.07
CA LYS A 33 22.80 -34.28 40.14
C LYS A 33 24.25 -33.81 40.12
N LEU A 34 24.46 -32.51 40.00
CA LEU A 34 25.79 -31.92 40.13
C LEU A 34 26.25 -31.98 41.60
N PRO A 35 27.58 -32.08 41.84
CA PRO A 35 28.13 -31.96 43.19
C PRO A 35 27.73 -30.64 43.85
N SER A 36 27.72 -30.60 45.19
CA SER A 36 27.29 -29.40 45.91
C SER A 36 28.20 -28.21 45.62
N GLU A 37 27.73 -26.98 45.86
CA GLU A 37 28.58 -25.77 45.76
C GLU A 37 29.89 -25.90 46.55
N ASN A 38 29.85 -26.64 47.67
CA ASN A 38 30.99 -26.85 48.54
C ASN A 38 32.01 -27.82 47.92
N ASP A 39 31.51 -28.90 47.32
CA ASP A 39 32.35 -29.92 46.69
C ASP A 39 33.00 -29.37 45.42
N LEU A 40 32.22 -28.66 44.60
CA LEU A 40 32.73 -27.99 43.41
C LEU A 40 33.77 -26.91 43.79
N ALA A 41 33.52 -26.13 44.85
CA ALA A 41 34.49 -25.13 45.31
C ALA A 41 35.82 -25.78 45.73
N ALA A 42 35.77 -26.93 46.42
CA ALA A 42 36.95 -27.70 46.80
C ALA A 42 37.68 -28.28 45.57
N GLN A 43 36.94 -28.87 44.62
CA GLN A 43 37.51 -29.49 43.42
C GLN A 43 38.18 -28.45 42.50
N PHE A 44 37.55 -27.29 42.31
CA PHE A 44 38.12 -26.22 41.50
C PHE A 44 39.15 -25.37 42.26
N GLY A 45 39.28 -25.52 43.58
CA GLY A 45 40.18 -24.71 44.40
C GLY A 45 39.78 -23.23 44.47
N VAL A 46 38.48 -22.93 44.41
CA VAL A 46 37.93 -21.56 44.36
C VAL A 46 36.94 -21.29 45.48
N SER A 47 36.50 -20.04 45.63
CA SER A 47 35.46 -19.70 46.62
C SER A 47 34.09 -20.26 46.23
N ARG A 48 33.25 -20.60 47.23
CA ARG A 48 31.85 -21.00 47.01
C ARG A 48 31.05 -19.96 46.22
N VAL A 49 31.32 -18.67 46.44
CA VAL A 49 30.67 -17.57 45.71
C VAL A 49 31.01 -17.61 44.22
N THR A 50 32.25 -17.96 43.87
CA THR A 50 32.71 -18.12 42.48
C THR A 50 31.95 -19.25 41.77
N VAL A 51 31.76 -20.38 42.45
CA VAL A 51 30.97 -21.52 41.95
C VAL A 51 29.50 -21.16 41.82
N ARG A 52 28.92 -20.53 42.84
CA ARG A 52 27.52 -20.09 42.82
C ARG A 52 27.23 -19.18 41.62
N ASN A 53 28.11 -18.22 41.34
CA ASN A 53 27.97 -17.34 40.19
C ASN A 53 28.06 -18.11 38.85
N ALA A 54 28.92 -19.13 38.77
CA ALA A 54 29.02 -19.99 37.59
C ALA A 54 27.76 -20.86 37.42
N LEU A 55 27.24 -21.45 38.50
CA LEU A 55 25.99 -22.23 38.49
C LEU A 55 24.78 -21.35 38.15
N GLN A 56 24.70 -20.12 38.67
CA GLN A 56 23.65 -19.17 38.29
C GLN A 56 23.68 -18.85 36.79
N LYS A 57 24.87 -18.67 36.21
CA LYS A 57 25.01 -18.49 34.75
C LYS A 57 24.57 -19.73 33.96
N LEU A 58 24.97 -20.93 34.38
CA LEU A 58 24.55 -22.19 33.74
C LEU A 58 23.02 -22.39 33.85
N SER A 59 22.44 -22.02 34.98
CA SER A 59 20.99 -22.05 35.21
C SER A 59 20.27 -21.02 34.35
N GLY A 60 20.85 -19.81 34.21
CA GLY A 60 20.38 -18.78 33.28
C GLY A 60 20.33 -19.30 31.85
N LEU A 61 21.35 -20.05 31.41
CA LEU A 61 21.39 -20.69 30.09
C LEU A 61 20.51 -21.94 29.95
N GLY A 62 19.80 -22.34 31.01
CA GLY A 62 18.92 -23.52 30.99
C GLY A 62 19.64 -24.87 30.95
N LEU A 63 20.97 -24.91 31.12
CA LEU A 63 21.77 -26.14 31.12
C LEU A 63 21.59 -26.95 32.41
N ILE A 64 21.23 -26.27 33.50
CA ILE A 64 20.95 -26.87 34.80
C ILE A 64 19.68 -26.27 35.42
N GLU A 65 19.02 -27.03 36.27
CA GLU A 65 17.89 -26.60 37.12
C GLU A 65 18.31 -26.70 38.58
N THR A 66 18.08 -25.64 39.37
CA THR A 66 18.35 -25.67 40.81
C THR A 66 17.05 -25.88 41.58
N ARG A 67 16.97 -26.99 42.32
CA ARG A 67 15.81 -27.35 43.15
C ARG A 67 16.11 -27.00 44.61
N PHE A 68 15.20 -26.25 45.23
CA PHE A 68 15.40 -25.74 46.58
C PHE A 68 15.58 -26.88 47.58
N GLY A 69 16.67 -26.86 48.36
CA GLY A 69 17.01 -27.92 49.32
C GLY A 69 17.58 -29.21 48.72
N GLU A 70 17.44 -29.43 47.40
CA GLU A 70 17.87 -30.66 46.75
C GLU A 70 19.18 -30.50 45.96
N GLY A 71 19.50 -29.30 45.47
CA GLY A 71 20.74 -29.02 44.71
C GLY A 71 20.47 -28.77 43.21
N SER A 72 21.53 -28.77 42.41
CA SER A 72 21.46 -28.48 40.97
C SER A 72 21.53 -29.76 40.14
N PHE A 73 20.65 -29.88 39.14
CA PHE A 73 20.53 -31.03 38.25
C PHE A 73 20.76 -30.61 36.81
N VAL A 74 21.43 -31.43 36.02
CA VAL A 74 21.67 -31.19 34.59
C VAL A 74 20.36 -31.39 33.84
N ARG A 75 19.97 -30.42 33.00
CA ARG A 75 18.78 -30.54 32.13
C ARG A 75 19.11 -31.17 30.78
N GLY A 76 20.40 -31.21 30.43
CA GLY A 76 20.90 -31.65 29.12
C GLY A 76 20.70 -30.58 28.03
N PRO A 77 21.39 -30.68 26.89
CA PRO A 77 21.21 -29.76 25.77
C PRO A 77 19.94 -30.11 25.00
N GLU A 78 18.78 -29.91 25.61
CA GLU A 78 17.56 -29.73 24.81
C GLU A 78 17.65 -28.33 24.21
N ALA A 79 18.01 -28.25 22.94
CA ALA A 79 18.17 -26.99 22.21
C ALA A 79 16.92 -26.07 22.28
N GLY A 80 15.77 -26.56 22.75
CA GLY A 80 14.59 -25.73 23.05
C GLY A 80 14.67 -24.90 24.34
N ALA A 81 15.45 -25.26 25.35
CA ALA A 81 15.40 -24.59 26.66
C ALA A 81 15.98 -23.16 26.65
N ALA A 82 17.07 -22.93 25.91
CA ALA A 82 17.66 -21.60 25.72
C ALA A 82 16.83 -20.74 24.75
N PHE A 83 16.23 -21.36 23.71
CA PHE A 83 15.36 -20.67 22.75
C PHE A 83 14.00 -20.29 23.36
N ASN A 84 13.44 -21.11 24.24
CA ASN A 84 12.20 -20.82 24.98
C ASN A 84 12.31 -19.59 25.91
N GLN A 85 13.52 -19.14 26.24
CA GLN A 85 13.74 -17.89 26.98
C GLN A 85 13.79 -16.65 26.06
N LEU A 86 14.08 -16.82 24.77
CA LEU A 86 14.02 -15.75 23.76
C LEU A 86 12.59 -15.50 23.27
N VAL A 87 11.76 -16.54 23.33
CA VAL A 87 10.34 -16.54 22.96
C VAL A 87 9.56 -15.36 23.58
N PRO A 88 9.64 -15.09 24.90
CA PRO A 88 9.10 -13.87 25.52
C PRO A 88 9.58 -12.54 24.94
N MET A 89 10.85 -12.44 24.53
CA MET A 89 11.41 -11.21 23.95
C MET A 89 10.92 -10.96 22.52
N LEU A 90 10.60 -12.03 21.78
CA LEU A 90 9.94 -11.95 20.47
C LEU A 90 8.46 -11.53 20.57
N TYR A 91 7.86 -11.48 21.77
CA TYR A 91 6.45 -11.08 21.94
C TYR A 91 6.23 -9.61 22.31
N LEU A 92 7.30 -8.83 22.53
CA LEU A 92 7.19 -7.51 23.16
C LEU A 92 6.93 -6.35 22.17
N GLY A 93 6.87 -6.59 20.84
CA GLY A 93 6.63 -5.53 19.84
C GLY A 93 5.71 -5.93 18.69
N GLU A 94 5.02 -4.95 18.08
CA GLU A 94 4.23 -5.12 16.84
C GLU A 94 5.12 -5.38 15.61
N GLU A 95 6.37 -4.88 15.62
CA GLU A 95 7.37 -5.12 14.56
C GLU A 95 7.66 -6.62 14.37
N THR A 96 7.44 -7.44 15.39
CA THR A 96 7.75 -8.87 15.35
C THR A 96 6.80 -9.69 14.47
N ALA A 97 5.57 -9.24 14.22
CA ALA A 97 4.65 -9.97 13.33
C ALA A 97 5.14 -9.90 11.87
N ARG A 98 5.58 -8.71 11.42
CA ARG A 98 6.15 -8.52 10.08
C ARG A 98 7.44 -9.33 9.92
N ASP A 99 8.33 -9.27 10.92
CA ASP A 99 9.60 -10.01 10.88
C ASP A 99 9.37 -11.53 10.83
N VAL A 100 8.38 -12.03 11.57
CA VAL A 100 7.96 -13.44 11.50
C VAL A 100 7.46 -13.78 10.09
N LEU A 101 6.60 -12.96 9.49
CA LEU A 101 6.11 -13.20 8.12
C LEU A 101 7.24 -13.14 7.07
N THR A 102 8.16 -12.20 7.21
CA THR A 102 9.36 -12.12 6.37
C THR A 102 10.20 -13.38 6.50
N PHE A 103 10.43 -13.84 7.73
CA PHE A 103 11.16 -15.09 7.98
C PHE A 103 10.47 -16.30 7.33
N ARG A 104 9.15 -16.44 7.48
CA ARG A 104 8.36 -17.51 6.85
C ARG A 104 8.56 -17.54 5.34
N ARG A 105 8.44 -16.39 4.67
CA ARG A 105 8.69 -16.26 3.22
C ARG A 105 10.10 -16.71 2.82
N MET A 106 11.09 -16.57 3.69
CA MET A 106 12.47 -17.00 3.42
C MET A 106 12.67 -18.52 3.59
N VAL A 107 11.92 -19.18 4.48
CA VAL A 107 12.21 -20.58 4.87
C VAL A 107 11.20 -21.61 4.39
N GLU A 108 9.93 -21.26 4.24
CA GLU A 108 8.87 -22.25 4.03
C GLU A 108 8.80 -22.83 2.62
N GLY A 109 9.17 -22.05 1.59
CA GLY A 109 9.36 -22.56 0.24
C GLY A 109 10.35 -23.74 0.23
N PRO A 110 11.60 -23.54 0.68
CA PRO A 110 12.58 -24.61 0.85
C PRO A 110 12.11 -25.76 1.76
N ILE A 111 11.42 -25.48 2.87
CA ILE A 111 10.87 -26.52 3.77
C ILE A 111 9.89 -27.41 2.99
N CYS A 112 8.93 -26.83 2.29
CA CYS A 112 7.92 -27.56 1.54
C CYS A 112 8.54 -28.38 0.39
N GLU A 113 9.54 -27.82 -0.30
CA GLU A 113 10.31 -28.54 -1.33
C GLU A 113 10.98 -29.80 -0.75
N ILE A 114 11.64 -29.67 0.42
CA ILE A 114 12.30 -30.80 1.08
C ILE A 114 11.27 -31.79 1.62
N ALA A 115 10.18 -31.30 2.21
CA ALA A 115 9.08 -32.11 2.72
C ALA A 115 8.48 -32.98 1.62
N CYS A 116 8.16 -32.40 0.46
CA CYS A 116 7.61 -33.13 -0.70
C CYS A 116 8.51 -34.31 -1.13
N ARG A 117 9.83 -34.10 -1.14
CA ARG A 117 10.82 -35.14 -1.48
C ARG A 117 10.95 -36.24 -0.43
N ARG A 118 10.61 -35.98 0.84
CA ARG A 118 10.86 -36.88 1.98
C ARG A 118 9.60 -37.47 2.61
N ALA A 119 8.44 -36.90 2.33
CA ALA A 119 7.18 -37.29 2.94
C ALA A 119 6.82 -38.74 2.60
N THR A 120 6.22 -39.44 3.54
CA THR A 120 5.59 -40.75 3.28
C THR A 120 4.14 -40.54 2.85
N ASP A 121 3.54 -41.52 2.17
CA ASP A 121 2.13 -41.42 1.76
C ASP A 121 1.19 -41.26 2.96
N ARG A 122 1.56 -41.86 4.11
CA ARG A 122 0.84 -41.69 5.38
C ARG A 122 0.87 -40.24 5.88
N GLU A 123 2.00 -39.58 5.74
CA GLU A 123 2.15 -38.18 6.15
C GLU A 123 1.40 -37.23 5.23
N ILE A 124 1.39 -37.49 3.91
CA ILE A 124 0.58 -36.73 2.95
C ILE A 124 -0.91 -36.90 3.25
N ALA A 125 -1.36 -38.12 3.55
CA ALA A 125 -2.75 -38.37 3.95
C ALA A 125 -3.13 -37.63 5.25
N ALA A 126 -2.19 -37.49 6.19
CA ALA A 126 -2.40 -36.72 7.42
C ALA A 126 -2.56 -35.21 7.13
N LEU A 127 -1.76 -34.64 6.21
CA LEU A 127 -1.92 -33.25 5.77
C LEU A 127 -3.26 -33.02 5.09
N ARG A 128 -3.74 -33.96 4.26
CA ARG A 128 -5.06 -33.87 3.63
C ARG A 128 -6.18 -33.87 4.67
N ALA A 129 -6.12 -34.75 5.67
CA ALA A 129 -7.09 -34.77 6.76
C ALA A 129 -7.08 -33.47 7.58
N ALA A 130 -5.89 -32.90 7.83
CA ALA A 130 -5.75 -31.60 8.50
C ALA A 130 -6.39 -30.48 7.67
N LEU A 131 -6.20 -30.48 6.35
CA LEU A 131 -6.84 -29.53 5.44
C LEU A 131 -8.37 -29.63 5.48
N ASP A 132 -8.93 -30.85 5.49
CA ASP A 132 -10.39 -31.05 5.60
C ASP A 132 -10.95 -30.54 6.95
N GLU A 133 -10.17 -30.59 8.03
CA GLU A 133 -10.52 -29.97 9.31
C GLU A 133 -10.48 -28.45 9.23
N MET A 134 -9.47 -27.87 8.58
CA MET A 134 -9.38 -26.43 8.35
C MET A 134 -10.55 -25.90 7.54
N GLU A 135 -10.96 -26.61 6.48
CA GLU A 135 -12.12 -26.23 5.66
C GLU A 135 -13.42 -26.21 6.48
N ARG A 136 -13.61 -27.18 7.36
CA ARG A 136 -14.76 -27.23 8.27
C ARG A 136 -14.74 -26.10 9.30
N ALA A 137 -13.58 -25.80 9.88
CA ALA A 137 -13.42 -24.68 10.82
C ALA A 137 -13.74 -23.34 10.15
N ALA A 138 -13.22 -23.11 8.95
CA ALA A 138 -13.48 -21.90 8.17
C ALA A 138 -14.97 -21.78 7.78
N ALA A 139 -15.60 -22.86 7.31
CA ALA A 139 -17.03 -22.87 6.99
C ALA A 139 -17.92 -22.62 8.21
N GLY A 140 -17.48 -23.03 9.40
CA GLY A 140 -18.16 -22.77 10.67
C GLY A 140 -17.90 -21.39 11.28
N GLY A 141 -16.97 -20.60 10.73
CA GLY A 141 -16.57 -19.31 11.27
C GLY A 141 -15.73 -19.38 12.55
N ASP A 142 -15.09 -20.52 12.84
CA ASP A 142 -14.22 -20.69 14.02
C ASP A 142 -12.78 -20.28 13.69
N GLU A 143 -12.50 -18.98 13.74
CA GLU A 143 -11.18 -18.41 13.45
C GLU A 143 -10.08 -18.94 14.37
N ALA A 144 -10.41 -19.21 15.64
CA ALA A 144 -9.44 -19.70 16.61
C ALA A 144 -9.02 -21.14 16.30
N ALA A 145 -9.99 -22.00 15.95
CA ALA A 145 -9.70 -23.35 15.48
C ALA A 145 -8.92 -23.33 14.17
N PHE A 146 -9.32 -22.48 13.21
CA PHE A 146 -8.60 -22.34 11.94
C PHE A 146 -7.15 -21.94 12.15
N ALA A 147 -6.88 -20.92 12.98
CA ALA A 147 -5.51 -20.46 13.27
C ALA A 147 -4.64 -21.56 13.89
N GLY A 148 -5.21 -22.38 14.79
CA GLY A 148 -4.51 -23.51 15.39
C GLY A 148 -4.17 -24.59 14.36
N LEU A 149 -5.12 -24.93 13.48
CA LEU A 149 -4.94 -25.92 12.43
C LEU A 149 -3.97 -25.44 11.32
N ASP A 150 -4.02 -24.15 10.96
CA ASP A 150 -3.08 -23.50 10.04
C ASP A 150 -1.64 -23.67 10.52
N SER A 151 -1.38 -23.33 11.78
CA SER A 151 -0.04 -23.46 12.34
C SER A 151 0.43 -24.92 12.40
N ALA A 152 -0.48 -25.84 12.75
CA ALA A 152 -0.20 -27.27 12.76
C ALA A 152 0.14 -27.82 11.37
N PHE A 153 -0.54 -27.35 10.32
CA PHE A 153 -0.25 -27.73 8.92
C PHE A 153 1.20 -27.42 8.54
N HIS A 154 1.66 -26.21 8.84
CA HIS A 154 3.05 -25.84 8.53
C HIS A 154 4.08 -26.54 9.42
N ALA A 155 3.75 -26.78 10.70
CA ALA A 155 4.60 -27.57 11.58
C ALA A 155 4.79 -29.00 11.04
N GLN A 156 3.74 -29.63 10.51
CA GLN A 156 3.83 -30.94 9.86
C GLN A 156 4.74 -30.92 8.62
N LEU A 157 4.67 -29.88 7.78
CA LEU A 157 5.61 -29.73 6.66
C LEU A 157 7.07 -29.63 7.15
N ALA A 158 7.32 -28.87 8.21
CA ALA A 158 8.65 -28.78 8.84
C ALA A 158 9.12 -30.14 9.39
N GLU A 159 8.23 -30.93 9.98
CA GLU A 159 8.54 -32.26 10.49
C GLU A 159 8.97 -33.25 9.39
N MET A 160 8.29 -33.21 8.25
CA MET A 160 8.59 -34.06 7.08
C MET A 160 9.98 -33.80 6.52
N THR A 161 10.60 -32.65 6.81
CA THR A 161 11.99 -32.39 6.43
C THR A 161 12.99 -33.30 7.14
N ARG A 162 12.62 -33.97 8.24
CA ARG A 162 13.54 -34.75 9.10
C ARG A 162 14.69 -33.94 9.72
N SER A 163 14.61 -32.60 9.69
CA SER A 163 15.59 -31.72 10.32
C SER A 163 15.13 -31.34 11.73
N ARG A 164 15.82 -31.86 12.75
CA ARG A 164 15.53 -31.53 14.15
C ARG A 164 15.67 -30.03 14.44
N MET A 165 16.61 -29.35 13.78
CA MET A 165 16.77 -27.90 13.87
C MET A 165 15.58 -27.16 13.27
N MET A 166 15.06 -27.61 12.12
CA MET A 166 13.93 -26.96 11.47
C MET A 166 12.65 -27.10 12.31
N GLN A 167 12.41 -28.28 12.87
CA GLN A 167 11.29 -28.55 13.77
C GLN A 167 11.33 -27.62 14.99
N GLN A 168 12.50 -27.43 15.59
CA GLN A 168 12.66 -26.55 16.76
C GLN A 168 12.45 -25.07 16.43
N ILE A 169 12.95 -24.61 15.28
CA ILE A 169 12.71 -23.24 14.80
C ILE A 169 11.21 -23.03 14.59
N TYR A 170 10.52 -24.00 13.96
CA TYR A 170 9.09 -23.88 13.68
C TYR A 170 8.24 -23.87 14.96
N GLN A 171 8.60 -24.65 15.97
CA GLN A 171 7.93 -24.62 17.30
C GLN A 171 8.06 -23.26 18.01
N VAL A 172 9.19 -22.58 17.86
CA VAL A 172 9.40 -21.22 18.39
C VAL A 172 8.52 -20.21 17.66
N ILE A 173 8.41 -20.36 16.34
CA ILE A 173 7.62 -19.47 15.48
C ILE A 173 6.13 -19.70 15.65
N ASP A 174 5.67 -20.93 15.88
CA ASP A 174 4.25 -21.28 16.10
C ASP A 174 3.62 -20.40 17.20
N GLY A 175 4.28 -20.26 18.36
CA GLY A 175 3.78 -19.39 19.42
C GLY A 175 3.70 -17.91 19.02
N ALA A 176 4.68 -17.42 18.25
CA ALA A 176 4.66 -16.06 17.66
C ALA A 176 3.54 -15.89 16.64
N MET A 177 3.32 -16.90 15.81
CA MET A 177 2.28 -16.94 14.81
C MET A 177 0.90 -16.94 15.42
N GLN A 178 0.60 -17.78 16.42
CA GLN A 178 -0.71 -17.79 17.06
C GLN A 178 -1.06 -16.42 17.68
N SER A 179 -0.07 -15.72 18.23
CA SER A 179 -0.23 -14.35 18.75
C SER A 179 -0.42 -13.31 17.64
N ALA A 180 0.31 -13.44 16.52
CA ALA A 180 0.16 -12.57 15.35
C ALA A 180 -1.18 -12.80 14.66
N TYR A 181 -1.63 -14.05 14.53
CA TYR A 181 -2.90 -14.44 13.90
C TYR A 181 -4.09 -13.85 14.65
N ARG A 182 -4.14 -13.93 15.99
CA ARG A 182 -5.20 -13.28 16.78
C ARG A 182 -5.30 -11.77 16.58
N ARG A 183 -4.22 -11.12 16.12
CA ARG A 183 -4.16 -9.67 15.84
C ARG A 183 -4.37 -9.34 14.35
N ALA A 184 -3.91 -10.21 13.44
CA ALA A 184 -3.86 -10.00 11.99
C ALA A 184 -4.95 -10.75 11.19
N ALA A 185 -5.69 -11.70 11.81
CA ALA A 185 -6.76 -12.51 11.19
C ALA A 185 -7.88 -11.69 10.52
N ARG A 186 -7.88 -10.37 10.69
CA ARG A 186 -8.85 -9.45 10.11
C ARG A 186 -8.56 -9.01 8.68
N ARG A 187 -7.39 -9.33 8.11
CA ARG A 187 -6.99 -8.76 6.80
C ARG A 187 -7.32 -9.63 5.60
N GLN A 188 -7.48 -10.95 5.78
CA GLN A 188 -7.74 -11.86 4.67
C GLN A 188 -8.56 -13.07 5.09
N SER A 189 -9.51 -13.47 4.24
CA SER A 189 -10.37 -14.63 4.47
C SER A 189 -9.59 -15.95 4.44
N ALA A 190 -9.90 -16.84 5.40
CA ALA A 190 -9.39 -18.21 5.47
C ALA A 190 -9.58 -19.00 4.16
N GLN A 191 -10.59 -18.66 3.35
CA GLN A 191 -10.85 -19.32 2.06
C GLN A 191 -9.69 -19.18 1.05
N VAL A 192 -8.97 -18.06 1.08
CA VAL A 192 -7.84 -17.82 0.16
C VAL A 192 -6.68 -18.77 0.50
N ALA A 193 -6.33 -18.86 1.78
CA ALA A 193 -5.29 -19.75 2.28
C ALA A 193 -5.61 -21.23 1.95
N LEU A 194 -6.85 -21.64 2.19
CA LEU A 194 -7.33 -22.99 1.89
C LEU A 194 -7.15 -23.38 0.41
N GLY A 195 -7.38 -22.45 -0.51
CA GLY A 195 -7.15 -22.67 -1.95
C GLY A 195 -5.70 -23.04 -2.27
N TRP A 196 -4.74 -22.36 -1.65
CA TRP A 196 -3.32 -22.65 -1.81
C TRP A 196 -2.89 -23.93 -1.09
N TYR A 197 -3.42 -24.21 0.10
CA TYR A 197 -3.12 -25.46 0.80
C TYR A 197 -3.61 -26.70 0.03
N ARG A 198 -4.73 -26.62 -0.70
CA ARG A 198 -5.10 -27.68 -1.66
C ARG A 198 -4.02 -27.89 -2.70
N GLN A 199 -3.51 -26.82 -3.33
CA GLN A 199 -2.45 -26.94 -4.33
C GLN A 199 -1.15 -27.50 -3.77
N VAL A 200 -0.80 -27.14 -2.53
CA VAL A 200 0.35 -27.73 -1.82
C VAL A 200 0.14 -29.23 -1.66
N VAL A 201 -0.99 -29.66 -1.09
CA VAL A 201 -1.26 -31.09 -0.88
C VAL A 201 -1.30 -31.86 -2.21
N ASP A 202 -1.96 -31.33 -3.25
CA ASP A 202 -2.00 -31.94 -4.59
C ASP A 202 -0.59 -32.09 -5.18
N ALA A 203 0.29 -31.11 -4.98
CA ALA A 203 1.67 -31.18 -5.44
C ALA A 203 2.50 -32.21 -4.65
N LEU A 204 2.25 -32.34 -3.33
CA LEU A 204 2.85 -33.38 -2.50
C LEU A 204 2.40 -34.78 -2.95
N GLU A 205 1.11 -34.98 -3.22
CA GLU A 205 0.56 -36.22 -3.76
C GLU A 205 1.19 -36.57 -5.13
N ALA A 206 1.38 -35.57 -5.98
CA ALA A 206 2.05 -35.72 -7.27
C ALA A 206 3.58 -35.85 -7.18
N ARG A 207 4.17 -35.71 -5.98
CA ARG A 207 5.62 -35.70 -5.73
C ARG A 207 6.37 -34.60 -6.52
N ASP A 208 5.68 -33.51 -6.83
CA ASP A 208 6.24 -32.36 -7.53
C ASP A 208 6.74 -31.32 -6.52
N ALA A 209 8.03 -31.40 -6.21
CA ALA A 209 8.65 -30.53 -5.22
C ALA A 209 8.71 -29.06 -5.66
N ALA A 210 8.82 -28.79 -6.96
CA ALA A 210 8.86 -27.43 -7.49
C ALA A 210 7.49 -26.77 -7.40
N ARG A 211 6.44 -27.50 -7.79
CA ARG A 211 5.05 -27.03 -7.66
C ARG A 211 4.64 -26.86 -6.20
N ALA A 212 5.05 -27.77 -5.31
CA ALA A 212 4.77 -27.65 -3.87
C ALA A 212 5.40 -26.40 -3.25
N ARG A 213 6.66 -26.11 -3.62
CA ARG A 213 7.37 -24.89 -3.23
C ARG A 213 6.66 -23.64 -3.75
N GLN A 214 6.33 -23.62 -5.03
CA GLN A 214 5.64 -22.48 -5.63
C GLN A 214 4.29 -22.23 -4.93
N ALA A 215 3.51 -23.28 -4.68
CA ALA A 215 2.21 -23.17 -4.03
C ALA A 215 2.30 -22.60 -2.60
N ILE A 216 3.27 -23.03 -1.78
CA ILE A 216 3.43 -22.49 -0.42
C ILE A 216 3.96 -21.05 -0.44
N GLU A 217 4.87 -20.72 -1.35
CA GLU A 217 5.39 -19.35 -1.51
C GLU A 217 4.26 -18.39 -1.95
N GLN A 218 3.39 -18.84 -2.86
CA GLN A 218 2.18 -18.11 -3.25
C GLN A 218 1.20 -17.99 -2.08
N SER A 219 0.98 -19.07 -1.30
CA SER A 219 0.18 -18.98 -0.07
C SER A 219 0.71 -17.87 0.82
N LEU A 220 2.00 -17.87 1.17
CA LEU A 220 2.56 -16.87 2.09
C LEU A 220 2.52 -15.44 1.54
N ALA A 221 2.67 -15.27 0.23
CA ALA A 221 2.50 -13.98 -0.42
C ALA A 221 1.05 -13.47 -0.33
N GLN A 222 0.07 -14.39 -0.42
CA GLN A 222 -1.36 -14.10 -0.58
C GLN A 222 -2.24 -14.54 0.60
N THR A 223 -1.68 -14.92 1.76
CA THR A 223 -2.45 -15.36 2.96
C THR A 223 -2.51 -14.27 4.03
N PHE A 224 -1.60 -13.31 3.95
CA PHE A 224 -1.53 -12.19 4.89
C PHE A 224 -1.98 -10.86 4.28
N TRP A 225 -2.17 -10.83 2.96
CA TRP A 225 -2.41 -9.63 2.17
C TRP A 225 -3.29 -9.96 0.99
N VAL A 226 -4.31 -9.13 0.81
CA VAL A 226 -5.15 -9.14 -0.37
C VAL A 226 -4.28 -8.75 -1.57
N SER A 227 -4.16 -9.63 -2.55
CA SER A 227 -3.35 -9.42 -3.76
C SER A 227 -4.16 -9.47 -5.06
N SER A 228 -5.48 -9.61 -4.96
CA SER A 228 -6.39 -9.61 -6.10
C SER A 228 -7.76 -9.07 -5.71
N LEU A 229 -8.53 -8.63 -6.71
CA LEU A 229 -9.92 -8.17 -6.52
C LEU A 229 -10.82 -9.30 -6.02
N TYR A 230 -10.55 -10.55 -6.42
CA TYR A 230 -11.32 -11.70 -5.96
C TYR A 230 -11.17 -11.84 -4.45
N GLN A 231 -9.93 -11.81 -3.97
CA GLN A 231 -9.62 -11.87 -2.54
C GLN A 231 -10.22 -10.69 -1.79
N ASP A 232 -10.20 -9.49 -2.37
CA ASP A 232 -10.80 -8.30 -1.76
C ASP A 232 -12.31 -8.48 -1.58
N VAL A 233 -13.02 -8.89 -2.62
CA VAL A 233 -14.48 -9.13 -2.54
C VAL A 233 -14.82 -10.23 -1.55
N VAL A 234 -14.07 -11.33 -1.53
CA VAL A 234 -14.25 -12.39 -0.52
C VAL A 234 -13.99 -11.86 0.89
N ASN A 235 -13.03 -10.95 1.06
CA ASN A 235 -12.75 -10.31 2.34
C ASN A 235 -13.89 -9.36 2.77
N MET A 236 -14.50 -8.63 1.83
CA MET A 236 -15.70 -7.82 2.09
C MET A 236 -16.85 -8.67 2.64
N GLU A 237 -17.03 -9.89 2.11
CA GLU A 237 -18.09 -10.82 2.51
C GLU A 237 -17.81 -11.50 3.85
N ALA A 238 -16.56 -11.87 4.11
CA ALA A 238 -16.20 -12.66 5.28
C ALA A 238 -15.74 -11.82 6.48
N ALA A 239 -14.80 -10.88 6.27
CA ALA A 239 -14.17 -10.15 7.36
C ALA A 239 -15.00 -8.94 7.82
N TRP A 240 -15.65 -8.24 6.87
CA TRP A 240 -16.31 -6.96 7.14
C TRP A 240 -17.80 -6.86 6.75
N PRO A 241 -18.61 -7.94 6.68
CA PRO A 241 -19.92 -7.90 6.01
C PRO A 241 -20.90 -6.86 6.59
N GLY A 242 -20.81 -6.60 7.90
CA GLY A 242 -21.67 -5.64 8.60
C GLY A 242 -21.12 -4.21 8.67
N ARG A 243 -19.91 -3.96 8.15
CA ARG A 243 -19.32 -2.62 8.12
C ARG A 243 -19.84 -1.82 6.92
N VAL A 244 -19.84 -0.51 7.06
CA VAL A 244 -20.26 0.40 6.00
C VAL A 244 -19.16 0.49 4.94
N ALA A 245 -19.48 0.18 3.69
CA ALA A 245 -18.57 0.30 2.57
C ALA A 245 -18.65 1.69 1.94
N VAL A 246 -19.88 2.13 1.62
CA VAL A 246 -20.10 3.36 0.84
C VAL A 246 -21.26 4.16 1.40
N ARG A 247 -21.14 5.50 1.36
CA ARG A 247 -22.27 6.43 1.54
C ARG A 247 -22.29 7.50 0.45
N TRP A 248 -23.48 8.04 0.19
CA TRP A 248 -23.66 9.27 -0.58
C TRP A 248 -24.94 9.97 -0.16
N TYR A 249 -25.05 11.27 -0.42
CA TYR A 249 -26.32 11.98 -0.28
C TYR A 249 -27.17 11.77 -1.52
N ASP A 250 -28.31 11.09 -1.38
CA ASP A 250 -29.29 10.87 -2.45
C ASP A 250 -30.24 12.06 -2.49
N GLU A 251 -30.13 12.88 -3.54
CA GLU A 251 -30.94 14.08 -3.73
C GLU A 251 -32.42 13.75 -3.94
N ALA A 252 -32.72 12.64 -4.63
CA ALA A 252 -34.11 12.25 -4.88
C ALA A 252 -34.79 11.78 -3.60
N ALA A 253 -34.05 11.08 -2.73
CA ALA A 253 -34.54 10.67 -1.42
C ALA A 253 -34.43 11.76 -0.35
N GLY A 254 -33.63 12.81 -0.58
CA GLY A 254 -33.33 13.85 0.40
C GLY A 254 -32.61 13.30 1.65
N ALA A 255 -31.83 12.23 1.52
CA ALA A 255 -31.23 11.52 2.65
C ALA A 255 -29.90 10.85 2.27
N VAL A 256 -29.11 10.50 3.29
CA VAL A 256 -27.89 9.70 3.09
C VAL A 256 -28.28 8.25 2.81
N ARG A 257 -27.73 7.70 1.73
CA ARG A 257 -27.75 6.27 1.45
C ARG A 257 -26.49 5.64 2.01
N GLU A 258 -26.65 4.43 2.54
CA GLU A 258 -25.58 3.64 3.12
C GLU A 258 -25.62 2.24 2.52
N VAL A 259 -24.44 1.74 2.17
CA VAL A 259 -24.23 0.39 1.64
C VAL A 259 -23.21 -0.31 2.52
N LEU A 260 -23.56 -1.51 2.99
CA LEU A 260 -22.65 -2.36 3.76
C LEU A 260 -21.77 -3.19 2.83
N TYR A 261 -20.63 -3.68 3.32
CA TYR A 261 -19.72 -4.49 2.49
C TYR A 261 -20.36 -5.76 1.92
N ARG A 262 -21.25 -6.43 2.67
CA ARG A 262 -22.01 -7.59 2.13
C ARG A 262 -22.85 -7.21 0.91
N ASP A 263 -23.43 -6.01 0.92
CA ASP A 263 -24.31 -5.52 -0.14
C ASP A 263 -23.46 -5.03 -1.32
N TYR A 264 -22.32 -4.38 -1.04
CA TYR A 264 -21.35 -3.99 -2.06
C TYR A 264 -20.76 -5.19 -2.80
N ALA A 265 -20.33 -6.23 -2.08
CA ALA A 265 -19.85 -7.47 -2.69
C ALA A 265 -20.93 -8.15 -3.54
N ALA A 266 -22.17 -8.19 -3.04
CA ALA A 266 -23.31 -8.70 -3.81
C ALA A 266 -23.53 -7.88 -5.11
N ASP A 267 -23.47 -6.55 -5.04
CA ASP A 267 -23.62 -5.68 -6.21
C ASP A 267 -22.47 -5.82 -7.21
N ILE A 268 -21.24 -6.05 -6.76
CA ILE A 268 -20.12 -6.41 -7.63
C ILE A 268 -20.41 -7.72 -8.37
N ARG A 269 -20.91 -8.75 -7.68
CA ARG A 269 -21.30 -10.03 -8.33
C ARG A 269 -22.46 -9.84 -9.31
N ARG A 270 -23.43 -8.98 -8.99
CA ARG A 270 -24.52 -8.61 -9.91
C ARG A 270 -23.99 -7.93 -11.16
N MET A 271 -23.03 -7.03 -11.01
CA MET A 271 -22.36 -6.38 -12.15
C MET A 271 -21.61 -7.40 -13.01
N VAL A 272 -20.87 -8.34 -12.41
CA VAL A 272 -20.21 -9.42 -13.19
C VAL A 272 -21.25 -10.22 -13.98
N GLY A 273 -22.37 -10.60 -13.37
CA GLY A 273 -23.46 -11.30 -14.06
C GLY A 273 -24.12 -10.45 -15.15
N TYR A 274 -24.30 -9.16 -14.90
CA TYR A 274 -24.83 -8.19 -15.86
C TYR A 274 -23.94 -8.09 -17.09
N LEU A 275 -22.63 -7.94 -16.89
CA LEU A 275 -21.66 -7.86 -17.98
C LEU A 275 -21.60 -9.16 -18.79
N ARG A 276 -21.50 -10.32 -18.12
CA ARG A 276 -21.46 -11.63 -18.80
C ARG A 276 -22.69 -11.92 -19.66
N ARG A 277 -23.85 -11.35 -19.31
CA ARG A 277 -25.09 -11.49 -20.11
C ARG A 277 -25.17 -10.53 -21.30
N ASN A 278 -24.64 -9.32 -21.15
CA ASN A 278 -24.87 -8.24 -22.12
C ASN A 278 -23.67 -7.94 -23.01
N VAL A 279 -22.47 -8.40 -22.64
CA VAL A 279 -21.23 -8.23 -23.39
C VAL A 279 -20.75 -9.62 -23.88
N PRO A 280 -20.92 -9.96 -25.16
CA PRO A 280 -20.47 -11.23 -25.71
C PRO A 280 -18.96 -11.44 -25.50
N ASP A 281 -18.58 -12.64 -25.07
CA ASP A 281 -17.19 -13.00 -24.77
C ASP A 281 -16.49 -11.95 -23.91
N THR A 282 -17.08 -11.61 -22.76
CA THR A 282 -16.65 -10.47 -21.91
C THR A 282 -15.16 -10.48 -21.56
N ALA A 283 -14.55 -11.66 -21.43
CA ALA A 283 -13.13 -11.78 -21.11
C ALA A 283 -12.25 -11.16 -22.20
N GLY A 284 -11.34 -10.26 -21.81
CA GLY A 284 -10.47 -9.51 -22.71
C GLY A 284 -11.13 -8.33 -23.42
N ARG A 285 -12.45 -8.13 -23.28
CA ARG A 285 -13.14 -6.96 -23.86
C ARG A 285 -12.77 -5.68 -23.12
N HIS A 286 -12.65 -4.58 -23.84
CA HIS A 286 -12.36 -3.28 -23.27
C HIS A 286 -13.67 -2.55 -22.99
N ILE A 287 -14.00 -2.37 -21.71
CA ILE A 287 -15.26 -1.74 -21.28
C ILE A 287 -14.97 -0.34 -20.76
N GLY A 288 -15.40 0.66 -21.50
CA GLY A 288 -15.28 2.06 -21.13
C GLY A 288 -16.30 2.45 -20.06
N ILE A 289 -15.85 3.11 -18.99
CA ILE A 289 -16.73 3.57 -17.90
C ILE A 289 -16.85 5.09 -18.01
N LEU A 290 -17.97 5.56 -18.56
CA LEU A 290 -18.29 6.96 -18.79
C LEU A 290 -19.51 7.38 -17.96
N ALA A 291 -19.27 7.64 -16.69
CA ALA A 291 -20.29 8.04 -15.73
C ALA A 291 -19.69 9.00 -14.67
N LEU A 292 -20.54 9.68 -13.92
CA LEU A 292 -20.12 10.41 -12.73
C LEU A 292 -19.55 9.44 -11.69
N SER A 293 -18.53 9.88 -10.95
CA SER A 293 -17.97 9.11 -9.85
C SER A 293 -19.02 8.94 -8.74
N GLY A 294 -19.18 7.71 -8.25
CA GLY A 294 -20.18 7.36 -7.26
C GLY A 294 -20.31 5.85 -7.10
N TYR A 295 -21.36 5.41 -6.42
CA TYR A 295 -21.54 4.00 -6.09
C TYR A 295 -21.62 3.06 -7.31
N PRO A 296 -22.44 3.34 -8.36
CA PRO A 296 -22.46 2.50 -9.56
C PRO A 296 -21.11 2.41 -10.27
N TYR A 297 -20.32 3.50 -10.26
CA TYR A 297 -18.99 3.55 -10.83
C TYR A 297 -18.02 2.62 -10.09
N ALA A 298 -18.06 2.65 -8.75
CA ALA A 298 -17.24 1.77 -7.91
C ALA A 298 -17.56 0.29 -8.16
N VAL A 299 -18.85 -0.06 -8.25
CA VAL A 299 -19.33 -1.40 -8.60
C VAL A 299 -18.87 -1.81 -10.00
N ALA A 300 -19.01 -0.94 -11.00
CA ALA A 300 -18.59 -1.18 -12.39
C ALA A 300 -17.10 -1.46 -12.50
N LEU A 301 -16.27 -0.68 -11.80
CA LEU A 301 -14.82 -0.84 -11.83
C LEU A 301 -14.39 -2.25 -11.40
N PHE A 302 -14.88 -2.71 -10.25
CA PHE A 302 -14.60 -4.06 -9.74
C PHE A 302 -15.22 -5.13 -10.66
N GLY A 303 -16.47 -4.92 -11.07
CA GLY A 303 -17.22 -5.86 -11.89
C GLY A 303 -16.61 -6.11 -13.27
N CYS A 304 -16.10 -5.08 -13.95
CA CYS A 304 -15.41 -5.23 -15.24
C CYS A 304 -14.19 -6.15 -15.10
N MET A 305 -13.29 -5.84 -14.17
CA MET A 305 -12.05 -6.60 -13.97
C MET A 305 -12.34 -8.04 -13.51
N LEU A 306 -13.34 -8.25 -12.64
CA LEU A 306 -13.74 -9.59 -12.18
C LEU A 306 -14.53 -10.40 -13.23
N ALA A 307 -15.14 -9.74 -14.21
CA ALA A 307 -15.71 -10.40 -15.39
C ALA A 307 -14.62 -10.84 -16.39
N GLY A 308 -13.35 -10.47 -16.14
CA GLY A 308 -12.22 -10.71 -17.04
C GLY A 308 -12.07 -9.67 -18.14
N ALA A 309 -12.85 -8.59 -18.12
CA ALA A 309 -12.72 -7.47 -19.05
C ALA A 309 -11.60 -6.50 -18.60
N VAL A 310 -11.09 -5.73 -19.56
CA VAL A 310 -10.23 -4.57 -19.28
C VAL A 310 -11.12 -3.37 -18.98
N ALA A 311 -11.05 -2.84 -17.76
CA ALA A 311 -11.74 -1.61 -17.42
C ALA A 311 -11.03 -0.41 -18.08
N VAL A 312 -11.79 0.50 -18.68
CA VAL A 312 -11.27 1.74 -19.24
C VAL A 312 -12.03 2.94 -18.65
N PRO A 313 -11.65 3.42 -17.45
CA PRO A 313 -12.22 4.63 -16.86
C PRO A 313 -11.99 5.87 -17.73
N LEU A 314 -13.08 6.57 -18.10
CA LEU A 314 -13.03 7.69 -19.03
C LEU A 314 -13.27 9.03 -18.31
N GLY A 315 -12.49 10.05 -18.70
CA GLY A 315 -12.53 11.39 -18.08
C GLY A 315 -13.80 12.16 -18.43
N PHE A 316 -14.77 12.18 -17.52
CA PHE A 316 -16.09 12.77 -17.74
C PHE A 316 -16.04 14.25 -18.13
N GLU A 317 -15.03 15.00 -17.70
CA GLU A 317 -14.83 16.42 -18.00
C GLU A 317 -14.46 16.72 -19.44
N LYS A 318 -13.91 15.74 -20.18
CA LYS A 318 -13.37 15.96 -21.52
C LYS A 318 -14.49 16.28 -22.51
N ASP A 319 -14.15 17.06 -23.52
CA ASP A 319 -15.05 17.27 -24.64
C ASP A 319 -15.13 16.00 -25.51
N TRP A 320 -16.15 15.94 -26.35
CA TRP A 320 -16.41 14.73 -27.14
C TRP A 320 -15.25 14.34 -28.07
N PRO A 321 -14.62 15.26 -28.82
CA PRO A 321 -13.52 14.89 -29.72
C PRO A 321 -12.33 14.26 -28.99
N ALA A 322 -11.90 14.82 -27.85
CA ALA A 322 -10.80 14.23 -27.07
C ALA A 322 -11.19 12.87 -26.51
N LEU A 323 -12.41 12.73 -26.00
CA LEU A 323 -12.89 11.47 -25.44
C LEU A 323 -13.07 10.38 -26.50
N ALA A 324 -13.60 10.73 -27.67
CA ALA A 324 -13.75 9.81 -28.80
C ALA A 324 -12.39 9.27 -29.27
N ALA A 325 -11.35 10.10 -29.27
CA ALA A 325 -9.99 9.66 -29.58
C ALA A 325 -9.46 8.64 -28.56
N GLU A 326 -9.74 8.82 -27.26
CA GLU A 326 -9.36 7.86 -26.21
C GLU A 326 -10.13 6.54 -26.32
N ILE A 327 -11.44 6.62 -26.55
CA ILE A 327 -12.31 5.46 -26.79
C ILE A 327 -11.80 4.64 -27.97
N ALA A 328 -11.42 5.31 -29.07
CA ALA A 328 -10.86 4.65 -30.24
C ALA A 328 -9.46 4.07 -29.98
N LEU A 329 -8.59 4.82 -29.29
CA LEU A 329 -7.23 4.38 -28.96
C LEU A 329 -7.24 3.11 -28.10
N ALA A 330 -8.11 3.06 -27.10
CA ALA A 330 -8.26 1.94 -26.18
C ALA A 330 -9.19 0.83 -26.71
N ASP A 331 -9.55 0.79 -28.00
CA ASP A 331 -10.38 -0.27 -28.60
C ASP A 331 -11.67 -0.60 -27.80
N VAL A 332 -12.36 0.41 -27.27
CA VAL A 332 -13.49 0.19 -26.36
C VAL A 332 -14.65 -0.53 -27.07
N ASP A 333 -14.90 -1.78 -26.67
CA ASP A 333 -15.96 -2.65 -27.22
C ASP A 333 -17.36 -2.27 -26.71
N CYS A 334 -17.45 -1.74 -25.49
CA CYS A 334 -18.72 -1.36 -24.87
C CYS A 334 -18.54 -0.18 -23.92
N LEU A 335 -19.54 0.70 -23.81
CA LEU A 335 -19.60 1.75 -22.80
C LEU A 335 -20.60 1.42 -21.69
N LEU A 336 -20.21 1.63 -20.45
CA LEU A 336 -21.10 1.76 -19.30
C LEU A 336 -21.35 3.24 -19.05
N THR A 337 -22.62 3.67 -19.03
CA THR A 337 -23.00 5.08 -18.94
C THR A 337 -24.14 5.30 -17.93
N ASP A 338 -24.20 6.48 -17.33
CA ASP A 338 -25.31 6.96 -16.50
C ASP A 338 -26.22 7.97 -17.22
N GLY A 339 -25.98 8.19 -18.52
CA GLY A 339 -26.67 9.19 -19.36
C GLY A 339 -26.23 10.64 -19.14
N ALA A 340 -25.56 10.98 -18.03
CA ALA A 340 -25.23 12.36 -17.68
C ALA A 340 -24.25 13.01 -18.68
N TYR A 341 -23.36 12.22 -19.28
CA TYR A 341 -22.43 12.73 -20.29
C TYR A 341 -23.17 13.15 -21.57
N ALA A 342 -24.16 12.37 -22.02
CA ALA A 342 -24.93 12.66 -23.22
C ALA A 342 -25.75 13.97 -23.07
N GLU A 343 -26.27 14.25 -21.87
CA GLU A 343 -26.94 15.52 -21.57
C GLU A 343 -26.00 16.73 -21.67
N ARG A 344 -24.75 16.56 -21.23
CA ARG A 344 -23.73 17.63 -21.27
C ARG A 344 -23.13 17.82 -22.65
N GLN A 345 -22.97 16.76 -23.42
CA GLN A 345 -22.28 16.74 -24.71
C GLN A 345 -23.19 16.13 -25.80
N PRO A 346 -24.06 16.93 -26.46
CA PRO A 346 -24.94 16.43 -27.52
C PRO A 346 -24.19 15.74 -28.68
N GLY A 347 -22.93 16.14 -28.92
CA GLY A 347 -22.05 15.52 -29.91
C GLY A 347 -21.73 14.05 -29.64
N PHE A 348 -21.92 13.56 -28.41
CA PHE A 348 -21.82 12.14 -28.07
C PHE A 348 -22.78 11.26 -28.87
N ALA A 349 -24.03 11.72 -29.03
CA ALA A 349 -25.08 10.98 -29.72
C ALA A 349 -25.05 11.20 -31.24
N ASP A 350 -24.82 12.44 -31.69
CA ASP A 350 -25.05 12.86 -33.08
C ASP A 350 -23.83 13.52 -33.76
N GLY A 351 -22.68 13.58 -33.08
CA GLY A 351 -21.47 14.25 -33.58
C GLY A 351 -20.56 13.37 -34.45
N PRO A 352 -19.61 13.98 -35.18
CA PRO A 352 -18.57 13.24 -35.87
C PRO A 352 -17.74 12.43 -34.87
N GLY A 353 -17.38 11.20 -35.24
CA GLY A 353 -16.71 10.26 -34.34
C GLY A 353 -17.65 9.59 -33.33
N ARG A 354 -18.98 9.70 -33.50
CA ARG A 354 -20.00 9.00 -32.71
C ARG A 354 -19.59 7.57 -32.36
N TYR A 355 -19.76 7.20 -31.09
CA TYR A 355 -19.58 5.83 -30.67
C TYR A 355 -20.68 4.94 -31.25
N ALA A 356 -20.29 3.92 -32.02
CA ALA A 356 -21.20 2.98 -32.66
C ALA A 356 -21.40 1.68 -31.87
N GLY A 357 -20.61 1.47 -30.81
CA GLY A 357 -20.70 0.29 -29.96
C GLY A 357 -21.90 0.34 -28.99
N PRO A 358 -22.16 -0.77 -28.28
CA PRO A 358 -23.20 -0.84 -27.27
C PRO A 358 -22.95 0.13 -26.10
N CYS A 359 -23.99 0.84 -25.69
CA CYS A 359 -24.03 1.61 -24.46
C CYS A 359 -24.98 0.91 -23.48
N LEU A 360 -24.43 0.49 -22.34
CA LEU A 360 -25.15 -0.16 -21.26
C LEU A 360 -25.35 0.83 -20.11
N ASP A 361 -26.52 0.77 -19.46
CA ASP A 361 -26.76 1.53 -18.23
C ASP A 361 -25.89 0.94 -17.11
N ILE A 362 -25.06 1.79 -16.50
CA ILE A 362 -24.16 1.43 -15.41
C ILE A 362 -24.92 1.04 -14.12
N GLY A 363 -26.16 1.50 -13.94
CA GLY A 363 -27.00 1.18 -12.78
C GLY A 363 -27.85 -0.09 -12.95
N ALA A 364 -27.95 -0.64 -14.16
CA ALA A 364 -28.84 -1.76 -14.45
C ALA A 364 -28.44 -3.10 -13.80
N PHE A 365 -27.23 -3.21 -13.23
CA PHE A 365 -26.84 -4.36 -12.41
C PHE A 365 -27.79 -4.56 -11.22
N ALA A 366 -28.42 -3.50 -10.69
CA ALA A 366 -29.34 -3.59 -9.56
C ALA A 366 -30.56 -4.49 -9.86
N GLY A 367 -30.94 -4.64 -11.14
CA GLY A 367 -32.00 -5.55 -11.57
C GLY A 367 -31.58 -7.03 -11.65
N CYS A 368 -30.28 -7.33 -11.49
CA CYS A 368 -29.77 -8.69 -11.56
C CYS A 368 -29.95 -9.40 -10.20
N THR A 369 -30.82 -10.40 -10.14
CA THR A 369 -31.10 -11.13 -8.90
C THR A 369 -30.07 -12.22 -8.60
N GLU A 370 -29.46 -12.79 -9.63
CA GLU A 370 -28.41 -13.81 -9.51
C GLU A 370 -27.05 -13.19 -9.20
N LEU A 371 -26.39 -13.70 -8.17
CA LEU A 371 -25.01 -13.35 -7.83
C LEU A 371 -24.06 -14.24 -8.63
N ALA A 372 -23.24 -13.65 -9.49
CA ALA A 372 -22.26 -14.42 -10.25
C ALA A 372 -21.24 -15.10 -9.32
N GLU A 373 -20.89 -16.35 -9.66
CA GLU A 373 -19.69 -16.98 -9.11
C GLU A 373 -18.45 -16.23 -9.60
N LEU A 374 -17.57 -15.95 -8.64
CA LEU A 374 -16.27 -15.32 -8.86
C LEU A 374 -15.20 -16.39 -8.66
N SER A 375 -14.11 -16.26 -9.39
CA SER A 375 -12.93 -17.10 -9.28
C SER A 375 -11.69 -16.23 -9.12
N GLU A 376 -10.62 -16.83 -8.59
CA GLU A 376 -9.32 -16.17 -8.51
C GLU A 376 -8.81 -15.77 -9.90
N CYS A 377 -8.03 -14.68 -9.94
CA CYS A 377 -7.35 -14.22 -11.14
C CYS A 377 -6.36 -15.28 -11.63
N ALA A 378 -6.60 -15.83 -12.83
CA ALA A 378 -5.74 -16.88 -13.40
C ALA A 378 -4.33 -16.36 -13.77
N ASP A 379 -4.26 -15.11 -14.25
CA ASP A 379 -3.01 -14.44 -14.60
C ASP A 379 -3.01 -13.01 -14.03
N PRO A 380 -2.33 -12.77 -12.90
CA PRO A 380 -2.27 -11.46 -12.26
C PRO A 380 -1.48 -10.43 -13.08
N ASP A 381 -0.72 -10.86 -14.08
CA ASP A 381 0.09 -10.02 -14.96
C ASP A 381 -0.67 -9.62 -16.25
N ALA A 382 -1.84 -10.20 -16.49
CA ALA A 382 -2.71 -9.82 -17.60
C ALA A 382 -3.24 -8.38 -17.45
N LEU A 383 -3.45 -7.72 -18.59
CA LEU A 383 -4.03 -6.38 -18.65
C LEU A 383 -5.43 -6.39 -18.01
N ALA A 384 -5.63 -5.54 -17.00
CA ALA A 384 -6.90 -5.42 -16.27
C ALA A 384 -7.50 -4.02 -16.37
N LEU A 385 -6.66 -2.99 -16.53
CA LEU A 385 -7.07 -1.60 -16.47
C LEU A 385 -6.25 -0.75 -17.45
N ILE A 386 -6.91 0.14 -18.19
CA ILE A 386 -6.26 1.22 -18.93
C ILE A 386 -6.70 2.56 -18.33
N LEU A 387 -5.73 3.35 -17.87
CA LEU A 387 -5.97 4.73 -17.41
C LEU A 387 -5.32 5.73 -18.36
N PHE A 388 -6.05 6.78 -18.71
CA PHE A 388 -5.51 7.82 -19.59
C PHE A 388 -4.78 8.92 -18.82
N THR A 389 -3.55 9.21 -19.24
CA THR A 389 -2.78 10.38 -18.80
C THR A 389 -2.57 11.36 -19.95
N SER A 390 -2.46 12.65 -19.64
CA SER A 390 -2.13 13.68 -20.63
C SER A 390 -0.61 13.77 -20.78
N ASP A 391 -0.11 13.74 -22.02
CA ASP A 391 1.31 13.97 -22.28
C ASP A 391 1.65 15.48 -22.41
N SER A 392 2.95 15.78 -22.47
CA SER A 392 3.47 17.15 -22.62
C SER A 392 3.11 17.79 -23.97
N ALA A 393 2.86 16.98 -25.00
CA ALA A 393 2.39 17.40 -26.32
C ALA A 393 0.86 17.57 -26.38
N GLY A 394 0.14 17.25 -25.30
CA GLY A 394 -1.32 17.26 -25.13
C GLY A 394 -2.09 16.15 -25.85
N GLY A 395 -1.42 15.07 -26.24
CA GLY A 395 -2.04 13.79 -26.55
C GLY A 395 -2.40 13.02 -25.27
N SER A 396 -3.19 11.97 -25.44
CA SER A 396 -3.50 11.03 -24.35
C SER A 396 -2.73 9.73 -24.52
N LYS A 397 -2.19 9.22 -23.42
CA LYS A 397 -1.51 7.92 -23.34
C LYS A 397 -2.31 6.99 -22.45
N GLY A 398 -2.57 5.78 -22.94
CA GLY A 398 -3.23 4.72 -22.16
C GLY A 398 -2.19 3.96 -21.34
N VAL A 399 -2.18 4.13 -20.02
CA VAL A 399 -1.34 3.39 -19.08
C VAL A 399 -1.95 2.01 -18.84
N MET A 400 -1.23 0.95 -19.21
CA MET A 400 -1.67 -0.44 -19.03
C MET A 400 -1.30 -0.97 -17.65
N LEU A 401 -2.28 -1.43 -16.88
CA LEU A 401 -2.11 -1.94 -15.52
C LEU A 401 -2.70 -3.35 -15.36
N SER A 402 -1.98 -4.21 -14.65
CA SER A 402 -2.41 -5.55 -14.25
C SER A 402 -2.91 -5.59 -12.79
N GLN A 403 -3.50 -6.71 -12.35
CA GLN A 403 -3.83 -6.86 -10.93
C GLN A 403 -2.58 -6.90 -10.04
N ARG A 404 -1.47 -7.48 -10.51
CA ARG A 404 -0.18 -7.40 -9.79
C ARG A 404 0.21 -5.94 -9.55
N ASN A 405 0.11 -5.09 -10.58
CA ASN A 405 0.40 -3.66 -10.43
C ASN A 405 -0.54 -3.01 -9.41
N LEU A 406 -1.85 -3.27 -9.53
CA LEU A 406 -2.87 -2.64 -8.68
C LEU A 406 -2.69 -2.93 -7.20
N PHE A 407 -2.29 -4.15 -6.84
CA PHE A 407 -2.18 -4.58 -5.44
C PHE A 407 -0.80 -4.37 -4.82
N ALA A 408 0.24 -4.15 -5.62
CA ALA A 408 1.61 -3.92 -5.12
C ALA A 408 1.68 -2.80 -4.05
N PRO A 409 1.14 -1.58 -4.26
CA PRO A 409 1.29 -0.50 -3.28
C PRO A 409 0.27 -0.54 -2.13
N MET A 410 -0.62 -1.56 -2.08
CA MET A 410 -1.73 -1.55 -1.11
C MET A 410 -1.25 -1.60 0.34
N ARG A 411 -0.07 -2.17 0.61
CA ARG A 411 0.55 -2.11 1.94
C ARG A 411 0.93 -0.69 2.33
N LEU A 412 1.61 0.02 1.43
CA LEU A 412 1.99 1.42 1.62
C LEU A 412 0.78 2.30 1.91
N PHE A 413 -0.38 2.00 1.32
CA PHE A 413 -1.60 2.78 1.51
C PHE A 413 -2.40 2.41 2.77
N THR A 414 -2.28 1.18 3.28
CA THR A 414 -3.12 0.69 4.38
C THR A 414 -2.41 0.70 5.73
N GLU A 415 -1.13 0.34 5.80
CA GLU A 415 -0.36 0.25 7.05
C GLU A 415 -0.22 1.59 7.82
N PRO A 416 -0.02 2.75 7.16
CA PRO A 416 0.12 4.02 7.89
C PRO A 416 -1.09 4.36 8.76
N PHE A 417 -2.29 3.88 8.41
CA PHE A 417 -3.49 4.10 9.21
C PHE A 417 -3.47 3.37 10.55
N GLU A 418 -2.62 2.37 10.74
CA GLU A 418 -2.39 1.76 12.07
C GLU A 418 -1.58 2.67 12.99
N ALA A 419 -0.59 3.37 12.44
CA ALA A 419 0.13 4.41 13.17
C ALA A 419 -0.84 5.54 13.56
N VAL A 420 -1.72 5.95 12.65
CA VAL A 420 -2.76 6.95 12.93
C VAL A 420 -3.70 6.48 14.04
N ARG A 421 -4.20 5.23 14.01
CA ARG A 421 -5.05 4.68 15.09
C ARG A 421 -4.36 4.79 16.45
N ARG A 422 -3.10 4.36 16.54
CA ARG A 422 -2.30 4.42 17.78
C ARG A 422 -2.09 5.86 18.24
N GLN A 423 -1.70 6.75 17.34
CA GLN A 423 -1.48 8.17 17.64
C GLN A 423 -2.75 8.84 18.15
N TRP A 424 -3.91 8.46 17.61
CA TRP A 424 -5.20 9.01 17.99
C TRP A 424 -5.87 8.28 19.17
N GLY A 425 -5.25 7.22 19.71
CA GLY A 425 -5.82 6.40 20.78
C GLY A 425 -7.13 5.71 20.38
N LEU A 426 -7.25 5.31 19.12
CA LEU A 426 -8.42 4.61 18.59
C LEU A 426 -8.33 3.11 18.81
N ASP A 427 -9.49 2.47 18.98
CA ASP A 427 -9.60 1.02 19.08
C ASP A 427 -9.10 0.32 17.81
N ALA A 428 -8.60 -0.91 17.97
CA ALA A 428 -8.08 -1.71 16.87
C ALA A 428 -9.13 -2.06 15.81
N ASP A 429 -10.42 -2.05 16.17
CA ASP A 429 -11.53 -2.26 15.24
C ASP A 429 -12.11 -0.96 14.67
N TYR A 430 -11.58 0.22 15.02
CA TYR A 430 -12.10 1.50 14.54
C TYR A 430 -12.14 1.56 13.01
N GLN A 431 -13.33 1.87 12.50
CA GLN A 431 -13.59 2.07 11.08
C GLN A 431 -13.39 3.53 10.71
N PHE A 432 -12.35 3.82 9.92
CA PHE A 432 -12.20 5.15 9.32
C PHE A 432 -13.27 5.39 8.26
N SER A 433 -13.65 6.66 8.11
CA SER A 433 -14.53 7.10 7.04
C SER A 433 -13.84 8.19 6.21
N SER A 434 -13.68 7.93 4.90
CA SER A 434 -13.03 8.83 3.95
C SER A 434 -14.07 9.67 3.20
N PHE A 435 -13.86 10.98 3.12
CA PHE A 435 -14.66 11.87 2.28
C PHE A 435 -14.02 11.97 0.89
N SER A 436 -14.67 11.40 -0.12
CA SER A 436 -14.15 11.34 -1.49
C SER A 436 -14.83 12.38 -2.38
N VAL A 437 -14.01 13.26 -2.94
CA VAL A 437 -14.38 14.27 -3.95
C VAL A 437 -13.59 14.10 -5.25
N LEU A 438 -12.69 13.12 -5.28
CA LEU A 438 -11.77 12.91 -6.40
C LEU A 438 -12.41 11.96 -7.43
N PRO A 439 -12.12 12.15 -8.72
CA PRO A 439 -12.69 11.33 -9.77
C PRO A 439 -12.11 9.91 -9.77
N LEU A 440 -12.98 8.90 -9.87
CA LEU A 440 -12.62 7.47 -9.91
C LEU A 440 -11.91 7.05 -11.21
N TYR A 441 -11.96 7.86 -12.28
CA TYR A 441 -11.14 7.64 -13.48
C TYR A 441 -9.67 8.03 -13.28
N HIS A 442 -9.29 8.51 -12.09
CA HIS A 442 -7.92 8.83 -11.75
C HIS A 442 -7.35 7.86 -10.71
N ILE A 443 -6.07 7.51 -10.86
CA ILE A 443 -5.42 6.49 -10.03
C ILE A 443 -5.53 6.77 -8.52
N ALA A 444 -5.45 8.04 -8.10
CA ALA A 444 -5.49 8.42 -6.69
C ALA A 444 -6.81 8.04 -5.99
N ALA A 445 -7.96 8.26 -6.64
CA ALA A 445 -9.26 7.90 -6.06
C ALA A 445 -9.51 6.40 -6.20
N LEU A 446 -9.06 5.80 -7.31
CA LEU A 446 -9.17 4.38 -7.59
C LEU A 446 -8.39 3.54 -6.55
N SER A 447 -7.11 3.85 -6.32
CA SER A 447 -6.27 3.16 -5.34
C SER A 447 -6.77 3.39 -3.91
N SER A 448 -7.35 4.56 -3.62
CA SER A 448 -8.05 4.80 -2.37
C SER A 448 -9.26 3.87 -2.22
N LEU A 449 -10.10 3.72 -3.25
CA LEU A 449 -11.27 2.84 -3.21
C LEU A 449 -10.87 1.39 -2.87
N ILE A 450 -9.80 0.87 -3.48
CA ILE A 450 -9.29 -0.48 -3.24
C ILE A 450 -8.63 -0.60 -1.84
N SER A 451 -7.79 0.36 -1.44
CA SER A 451 -7.13 0.28 -0.13
C SER A 451 -8.13 0.38 1.04
N TRP A 452 -9.21 1.15 0.86
CA TRP A 452 -10.28 1.24 1.86
C TRP A 452 -11.11 -0.03 1.95
N SER A 453 -11.40 -0.75 0.85
CA SER A 453 -12.08 -2.04 0.91
C SER A 453 -11.26 -3.12 1.63
N ILE A 454 -9.96 -3.20 1.34
CA ILE A 454 -9.05 -4.14 2.01
C ILE A 454 -9.08 -3.95 3.53
N SER A 455 -9.11 -2.69 3.99
CA SER A 455 -9.07 -2.33 5.41
C SER A 455 -10.46 -2.28 6.08
N GLY A 456 -11.54 -2.52 5.33
CA GLY A 456 -12.91 -2.45 5.84
C GLY A 456 -13.33 -1.04 6.28
N ASN A 457 -12.81 0.02 5.65
CA ASN A 457 -13.09 1.43 5.94
C ASN A 457 -14.09 2.05 4.95
N ALA A 458 -14.91 3.00 5.41
CA ALA A 458 -15.99 3.55 4.59
C ALA A 458 -15.52 4.64 3.62
N VAL A 459 -16.12 4.72 2.43
CA VAL A 459 -15.95 5.80 1.45
C VAL A 459 -17.25 6.58 1.31
N ASN A 460 -17.23 7.89 1.54
CA ASN A 460 -18.37 8.78 1.37
C ASN A 460 -18.19 9.60 0.09
N PHE A 461 -19.01 9.34 -0.93
CA PHE A 461 -18.93 10.07 -2.20
C PHE A 461 -19.67 11.40 -2.13
N CYS A 462 -18.94 12.48 -2.40
CA CYS A 462 -19.47 13.81 -2.65
C CYS A 462 -19.38 14.08 -4.15
N THR A 463 -20.52 13.98 -4.83
CA THR A 463 -20.60 14.05 -6.30
C THR A 463 -20.66 15.49 -6.84
N ASP A 464 -20.89 16.47 -5.96
CA ASP A 464 -20.93 17.90 -6.30
C ASP A 464 -20.22 18.75 -5.24
N LEU A 465 -19.06 19.28 -5.58
CA LEU A 465 -18.23 20.10 -4.69
C LEU A 465 -18.93 21.36 -4.18
N ARG A 466 -19.98 21.85 -4.86
CA ARG A 466 -20.79 22.99 -4.38
C ARG A 466 -21.53 22.66 -3.08
N ARG A 467 -21.73 21.38 -2.81
CA ARG A 467 -22.46 20.83 -1.66
C ARG A 467 -21.52 20.29 -0.57
N PHE A 468 -20.21 20.50 -0.73
CA PHE A 468 -19.14 19.98 0.13
C PHE A 468 -19.47 20.00 1.63
N TYR A 469 -19.76 21.16 2.20
CA TYR A 469 -19.99 21.28 3.65
C TYR A 469 -21.30 20.65 4.12
N ARG A 470 -22.34 20.63 3.28
CA ARG A 470 -23.60 19.94 3.58
C ARG A 470 -23.36 18.43 3.64
N ASP A 471 -22.67 17.90 2.64
CA ASP A 471 -22.43 16.47 2.49
C ASP A 471 -21.46 15.95 3.55
N LEU A 472 -20.44 16.73 3.87
CA LEU A 472 -19.51 16.42 4.96
C LEU A 472 -20.23 16.40 6.32
N ALA A 473 -21.19 17.29 6.54
CA ALA A 473 -22.00 17.29 7.76
C ALA A 473 -22.97 16.10 7.80
N ALA A 474 -23.57 15.73 6.67
CA ALA A 474 -24.48 14.59 6.56
C ALA A 474 -23.75 13.24 6.63
N MET A 475 -22.49 13.19 6.18
CA MET A 475 -21.63 12.00 6.16
C MET A 475 -20.33 12.27 6.92
N PRO A 476 -20.35 12.26 8.26
CA PRO A 476 -19.17 12.54 9.08
C PRO A 476 -17.99 11.65 8.69
N SER A 477 -16.87 12.30 8.35
CA SER A 477 -15.67 11.65 7.80
C SER A 477 -14.45 12.03 8.63
N ASP A 478 -13.46 11.14 8.73
CA ASP A 478 -12.20 11.33 9.46
C ASP A 478 -11.07 11.83 8.56
N VAL A 479 -11.07 11.33 7.32
CA VAL A 479 -9.95 11.38 6.36
C VAL A 479 -10.45 11.96 5.04
N MET A 480 -9.60 12.69 4.34
CA MET A 480 -9.88 13.15 2.98
C MET A 480 -8.61 13.20 2.13
N ALA A 481 -8.66 12.59 0.96
CA ALA A 481 -7.71 12.87 -0.10
C ALA A 481 -8.04 14.22 -0.73
N VAL A 482 -7.07 15.12 -0.74
CA VAL A 482 -7.30 16.52 -1.06
C VAL A 482 -6.26 17.02 -2.05
N VAL A 483 -6.69 17.88 -2.97
CA VAL A 483 -5.82 18.59 -3.92
C VAL A 483 -5.40 19.96 -3.38
N PRO A 484 -4.31 20.58 -3.85
CA PRO A 484 -3.77 21.80 -3.25
C PRO A 484 -4.75 22.97 -3.18
N THR A 485 -5.60 23.15 -4.19
CA THR A 485 -6.59 24.24 -4.23
C THR A 485 -7.63 24.11 -3.14
N LEU A 486 -8.15 22.90 -2.95
CA LEU A 486 -9.14 22.61 -1.93
C LEU A 486 -8.52 22.65 -0.53
N LEU A 487 -7.29 22.14 -0.37
CA LEU A 487 -6.58 22.24 0.91
C LEU A 487 -6.31 23.69 1.31
N LYS A 488 -5.95 24.57 0.35
CA LYS A 488 -5.82 26.02 0.60
C LYS A 488 -7.13 26.64 1.08
N SER A 489 -8.26 26.25 0.49
CA SER A 489 -9.58 26.74 0.94
C SER A 489 -9.91 26.26 2.35
N ILE A 490 -9.61 24.99 2.67
CA ILE A 490 -9.80 24.41 3.99
C ILE A 490 -8.90 25.09 5.02
N HIS A 491 -7.61 25.23 4.73
CA HIS A 491 -6.63 25.96 5.56
C HIS A 491 -7.11 27.38 5.85
N HIS A 492 -7.58 28.11 4.84
CA HIS A 492 -8.14 29.45 5.03
C HIS A 492 -9.29 29.46 6.06
N ASP A 493 -10.25 28.54 5.93
CA ASP A 493 -11.37 28.44 6.85
C ASP A 493 -10.93 28.04 8.27
N VAL A 494 -9.96 27.12 8.42
CA VAL A 494 -9.37 26.75 9.71
C VAL A 494 -8.69 27.96 10.36
N MET A 495 -7.85 28.70 9.63
CA MET A 495 -7.17 29.89 10.14
C MET A 495 -8.13 31.04 10.50
N LYS A 496 -9.33 31.06 9.91
CA LYS A 496 -10.42 31.99 10.25
C LYS A 496 -11.30 31.52 11.41
N GLY A 497 -10.95 30.42 12.09
CA GLY A 497 -11.71 29.88 13.22
C GLY A 497 -12.99 29.16 12.81
N LYS A 498 -13.13 28.75 11.54
CA LYS A 498 -14.31 28.04 11.01
C LYS A 498 -14.11 26.52 10.94
N ALA A 499 -13.12 25.99 11.68
CA ALA A 499 -12.79 24.56 11.72
C ALA A 499 -14.00 23.66 12.06
N ALA A 500 -14.96 24.14 12.86
CA ALA A 500 -16.18 23.40 13.20
C ALA A 500 -17.01 22.93 11.98
N ARG A 501 -16.86 23.60 10.82
CA ARG A 501 -17.53 23.19 9.57
C ARG A 501 -17.01 21.86 9.00
N LEU A 502 -15.81 21.44 9.40
CA LEU A 502 -15.19 20.19 8.97
C LEU A 502 -15.66 18.98 9.80
N GLY A 503 -16.38 19.22 10.91
CA GLY A 503 -16.89 18.16 11.76
C GLY A 503 -15.77 17.27 12.29
N ARG A 504 -15.81 15.99 11.93
CA ARG A 504 -14.83 14.98 12.37
C ARG A 504 -13.57 14.91 11.49
N LEU A 505 -13.56 15.64 10.37
CA LEU A 505 -12.47 15.57 9.40
C LEU A 505 -11.22 16.20 9.99
N ARG A 506 -10.20 15.38 10.21
CA ARG A 506 -8.97 15.79 10.89
C ARG A 506 -7.69 15.21 10.27
N LEU A 507 -7.80 14.38 9.23
CA LEU A 507 -6.66 13.86 8.47
C LEU A 507 -6.78 14.21 6.99
N PHE A 508 -5.68 14.71 6.42
CA PHE A 508 -5.56 14.96 4.98
C PHE A 508 -4.48 14.09 4.37
N THR A 509 -4.83 13.35 3.31
CA THR A 509 -3.86 12.67 2.46
C THR A 509 -3.58 13.56 1.23
N CYS A 510 -2.38 14.11 1.20
CA CYS A 510 -1.91 15.11 0.24
C CYS A 510 -1.07 14.43 -0.83
N GLY A 511 -1.65 14.20 -2.00
CA GLY A 511 -0.98 13.56 -3.13
C GLY A 511 -1.01 14.37 -4.40
N ALA A 512 -0.46 13.79 -5.47
CA ALA A 512 -0.48 14.27 -6.85
C ALA A 512 0.25 15.60 -7.15
N ALA A 513 0.58 16.42 -6.16
CA ALA A 513 1.27 17.69 -6.32
C ALA A 513 2.09 18.04 -5.07
N THR A 514 2.99 19.01 -5.20
CA THR A 514 3.70 19.58 -4.05
C THR A 514 2.81 20.54 -3.28
N TYR A 515 2.95 20.54 -1.96
CA TYR A 515 2.21 21.39 -1.03
C TYR A 515 3.14 22.37 -0.37
N ASP A 516 2.62 23.53 0.04
CA ASP A 516 3.38 24.51 0.81
C ASP A 516 3.64 23.97 2.23
N PRO A 517 4.90 23.71 2.63
CA PRO A 517 5.21 23.16 3.95
C PRO A 517 4.71 24.03 5.10
N ALA A 518 4.64 25.36 4.92
CA ALA A 518 4.12 26.27 5.94
C ALA A 518 2.62 26.06 6.16
N MET A 519 1.85 25.86 5.08
CA MET A 519 0.43 25.54 5.15
C MET A 519 0.19 24.20 5.86
N LEU A 520 1.04 23.20 5.60
CA LEU A 520 0.96 21.90 6.27
C LEU A 520 1.28 22.03 7.77
N ALA A 521 2.34 22.76 8.12
CA ALA A 521 2.71 23.03 9.51
C ALA A 521 1.58 23.73 10.27
N ASP A 522 0.97 24.76 9.66
CA ASP A 522 -0.17 25.48 10.24
C ASP A 522 -1.35 24.54 10.56
N LEU A 523 -1.64 23.56 9.70
CA LEU A 523 -2.70 22.58 9.94
C LEU A 523 -2.31 21.63 11.08
N ILE A 524 -1.07 21.16 11.11
CA ILE A 524 -0.56 20.27 12.16
C ILE A 524 -0.61 20.96 13.54
N ASP A 525 -0.17 22.22 13.62
CA ASP A 525 -0.24 23.05 14.83
C ASP A 525 -1.69 23.25 15.33
N ARG A 526 -2.67 23.03 14.45
CA ARG A 526 -4.11 23.16 14.75
C ARG A 526 -4.77 21.81 15.02
N GLY A 527 -3.97 20.75 15.17
CA GLY A 527 -4.40 19.42 15.57
C GLY A 527 -4.86 18.53 14.41
N TYR A 528 -4.57 18.92 13.16
CA TYR A 528 -4.79 18.06 12.00
C TYR A 528 -3.60 17.13 11.78
N THR A 529 -3.84 16.00 11.14
CA THR A 529 -2.80 15.08 10.66
C THR A 529 -2.66 15.22 9.16
N VAL A 530 -1.43 15.33 8.66
CA VAL A 530 -1.15 15.41 7.22
C VAL A 530 -0.28 14.24 6.82
N LEU A 531 -0.74 13.44 5.87
CA LEU A 531 0.05 12.39 5.22
C LEU A 531 0.33 12.83 3.79
N GLN A 532 1.60 12.81 3.35
CA GLN A 532 1.95 13.17 1.98
C GLN A 532 2.28 11.93 1.16
N THR A 533 1.95 11.97 -0.12
CA THR A 533 2.17 10.86 -1.04
C THR A 533 2.72 11.37 -2.37
N TYR A 534 3.69 10.66 -2.92
CA TYR A 534 4.14 10.82 -4.29
C TYR A 534 3.94 9.51 -5.04
N GLY A 535 3.46 9.64 -6.27
CA GLY A 535 3.37 8.55 -7.22
C GLY A 535 2.73 8.99 -8.52
N LEU A 536 2.78 8.11 -9.51
CA LEU A 536 2.26 8.33 -10.85
C LEU A 536 1.21 7.28 -11.20
N THR A 537 0.49 7.49 -12.31
CA THR A 537 -0.44 6.47 -12.83
C THR A 537 0.33 5.21 -13.23
N GLU A 538 1.52 5.39 -13.81
CA GLU A 538 2.47 4.36 -14.23
C GLU A 538 3.05 3.55 -13.06
N THR A 539 2.83 3.98 -11.81
CA THR A 539 3.27 3.28 -10.60
C THR A 539 2.11 2.99 -9.64
N VAL A 540 0.85 3.12 -10.09
CA VAL A 540 -0.34 2.90 -9.23
C VAL A 540 -0.35 3.82 -7.98
N GLY A 541 0.31 4.97 -8.07
CA GLY A 541 0.46 5.91 -6.96
C GLY A 541 1.58 5.57 -5.97
N ASP A 542 2.39 4.54 -6.22
CA ASP A 542 3.64 4.26 -5.50
C ASP A 542 4.71 5.29 -5.83
N GLY A 543 5.61 5.58 -4.90
CA GLY A 543 6.76 6.45 -5.10
C GLY A 543 7.34 7.05 -3.82
N GLY A 544 6.48 7.47 -2.89
CA GLY A 544 6.90 7.97 -1.60
C GLY A 544 5.74 8.20 -0.65
N TRP A 545 5.95 7.89 0.64
CA TRP A 545 4.96 8.10 1.68
C TRP A 545 5.55 8.84 2.88
N ASN A 546 4.95 9.98 3.24
CA ASN A 546 5.37 10.80 4.36
C ASN A 546 4.32 10.81 5.46
N SER A 547 4.67 10.23 6.61
CA SER A 547 3.87 10.33 7.84
C SER A 547 4.46 11.28 8.88
N ALA A 548 5.60 11.91 8.58
CA ALA A 548 6.25 12.83 9.50
C ALA A 548 5.38 14.08 9.71
N GLN A 549 5.21 14.48 10.97
CA GLN A 549 4.46 15.67 11.37
C GLN A 549 5.38 16.83 11.80
N ASP A 550 6.70 16.67 11.69
CA ASP A 550 7.68 17.69 12.07
C ASP A 550 8.08 18.56 10.88
N ALA A 551 8.39 19.83 11.16
CA ALA A 551 8.67 20.83 10.14
C ALA A 551 9.88 20.50 9.23
N ALA A 552 10.84 19.67 9.68
CA ALA A 552 12.03 19.36 8.88
C ALA A 552 11.69 18.45 7.69
N HIS A 553 10.65 17.63 7.82
CA HIS A 553 10.26 16.66 6.80
C HIS A 553 9.01 17.05 6.01
N LEU A 554 8.32 18.16 6.32
CA LEU A 554 7.13 18.57 5.57
C LEU A 554 7.39 18.95 4.10
N ALA A 555 8.62 19.30 3.74
CA ALA A 555 9.00 19.52 2.35
C ALA A 555 9.32 18.23 1.57
N SER A 556 9.39 17.09 2.25
CA SER A 556 9.63 15.79 1.64
C SER A 556 8.32 15.14 1.18
N VAL A 557 8.38 14.39 0.08
CA VAL A 557 7.28 13.50 -0.34
C VAL A 557 7.29 12.16 0.38
N GLY A 558 8.28 11.93 1.25
CA GLY A 558 8.33 10.82 2.19
C GLY A 558 9.46 9.83 1.94
N LEU A 559 9.33 8.68 2.59
CA LEU A 559 10.23 7.56 2.48
C LEU A 559 9.82 6.66 1.31
N ARG A 560 10.80 5.92 0.80
CA ARG A 560 10.63 4.90 -0.25
C ARG A 560 9.72 3.76 0.24
N ASP A 561 8.96 3.19 -0.69
CA ASP A 561 8.31 1.89 -0.44
C ASP A 561 9.39 0.80 -0.25
N PRO A 562 9.38 0.04 0.86
CA PRO A 562 10.34 -1.04 1.09
C PRO A 562 10.22 -2.23 0.12
N ASP A 563 9.06 -2.40 -0.54
CA ASP A 563 8.80 -3.47 -1.51
C ASP A 563 9.21 -3.09 -2.94
N MET A 564 9.76 -1.88 -3.15
CA MET A 564 10.19 -1.36 -4.45
C MET A 564 11.66 -0.92 -4.42
N ASP A 565 12.32 -1.02 -5.58
CA ASP A 565 13.66 -0.51 -5.81
C ASP A 565 13.63 0.94 -6.31
N TYR A 566 14.52 1.78 -5.75
CA TYR A 566 14.65 3.18 -6.11
C TYR A 566 16.11 3.55 -6.35
N ARG A 567 16.36 4.38 -7.36
CA ARG A 567 17.67 5.02 -7.56
C ARG A 567 17.53 6.42 -8.14
N LEU A 568 18.60 7.19 -8.02
CA LEU A 568 18.77 8.43 -8.78
C LEU A 568 19.70 8.18 -9.95
N GLU A 569 19.26 8.51 -11.16
CA GLU A 569 20.05 8.46 -12.39
C GLU A 569 20.14 9.87 -12.97
N ASP A 570 21.33 10.48 -12.95
CA ASP A 570 21.53 11.89 -13.32
C ASP A 570 20.57 12.87 -12.61
N GLY A 571 20.20 12.55 -11.37
CA GLY A 571 19.26 13.33 -10.55
C GLY A 571 17.78 13.03 -10.81
N GLU A 572 17.45 12.17 -11.78
CA GLU A 572 16.10 11.65 -12.02
C GLU A 572 15.77 10.51 -11.06
N LEU A 573 14.58 10.52 -10.49
CA LEU A 573 14.06 9.41 -9.71
C LEU A 573 13.66 8.27 -10.64
N CYS A 574 14.26 7.10 -10.45
CA CYS A 574 13.94 5.88 -11.19
C CYS A 574 13.43 4.81 -10.23
N MET A 575 12.41 4.07 -10.65
CA MET A 575 11.70 3.09 -9.84
C MET A 575 11.65 1.72 -10.52
N LYS A 576 11.71 0.64 -9.76
CA LYS A 576 11.59 -0.73 -10.26
C LYS A 576 10.86 -1.61 -9.27
N GLY A 577 9.94 -2.44 -9.76
CA GLY A 577 9.19 -3.41 -8.95
C GLY A 577 7.76 -3.59 -9.45
N ASP A 578 6.96 -4.33 -8.69
CA ASP A 578 5.66 -4.84 -9.13
C ASP A 578 4.60 -3.75 -9.39
N ALA A 579 4.77 -2.55 -8.82
CA ALA A 579 3.87 -1.42 -9.08
C ALA A 579 4.09 -0.73 -10.44
N VAL A 580 5.22 -0.99 -11.13
CA VAL A 580 5.51 -0.42 -12.45
C VAL A 580 4.57 -1.01 -13.50
N PHE A 581 3.89 -0.14 -14.25
CA PHE A 581 2.96 -0.48 -15.34
C PHE A 581 3.51 -1.46 -16.37
N LEU A 582 2.60 -2.05 -17.16
CA LEU A 582 2.96 -2.92 -18.28
C LEU A 582 3.54 -2.13 -19.48
N GLY A 583 3.26 -0.83 -19.56
CA GLY A 583 3.64 0.05 -20.66
C GLY A 583 2.50 0.95 -21.12
N TYR A 584 2.72 1.70 -22.20
CA TYR A 584 1.68 2.50 -22.86
C TYR A 584 1.00 1.69 -23.97
N TYR A 585 -0.34 1.70 -23.97
CA TYR A 585 -1.17 0.96 -24.91
C TYR A 585 -0.91 1.41 -26.36
N LYS A 586 -0.51 0.46 -27.23
CA LYS A 586 -0.14 0.69 -28.65
C LYS A 586 0.97 1.73 -28.87
N ASP A 587 1.79 1.99 -27.85
CA ASP A 587 2.91 2.94 -27.94
C ASP A 587 4.21 2.32 -27.37
N PRO A 588 4.82 1.36 -28.09
CA PRO A 588 6.05 0.71 -27.65
C PRO A 588 7.25 1.66 -27.62
N GLU A 589 7.26 2.70 -28.45
CA GLU A 589 8.34 3.70 -28.49
C GLU A 589 8.32 4.57 -27.22
N ALA A 590 7.17 5.12 -26.83
CA ALA A 590 7.07 5.85 -25.57
C ALA A 590 7.32 4.95 -24.37
N THR A 591 6.94 3.67 -24.46
CA THR A 591 7.21 2.69 -23.38
C THR A 591 8.72 2.47 -23.22
N ALA A 592 9.43 2.16 -24.30
CA ALA A 592 10.88 1.96 -24.27
C ALA A 592 11.65 3.23 -23.87
N ALA A 593 11.09 4.41 -24.13
CA ALA A 593 11.70 5.68 -23.72
C ALA A 593 11.77 5.84 -22.20
N VAL A 594 10.78 5.32 -21.46
CA VAL A 594 10.67 5.47 -20.00
C VAL A 594 10.95 4.19 -19.21
N LEU A 595 10.83 3.01 -19.83
CA LEU A 595 11.08 1.73 -19.17
C LEU A 595 12.34 1.07 -19.75
N ARG A 596 13.43 1.11 -18.99
CA ARG A 596 14.78 0.66 -19.42
C ARG A 596 15.32 -0.37 -18.44
N ASP A 597 15.56 -1.60 -18.88
CA ASP A 597 16.04 -2.71 -18.02
C ASP A 597 15.17 -2.94 -16.76
N GLY A 598 13.86 -2.71 -16.90
CA GLY A 598 12.86 -2.78 -15.83
C GLY A 598 12.86 -1.57 -14.88
N TRP A 599 13.68 -0.55 -15.13
CA TRP A 599 13.64 0.72 -14.43
C TRP A 599 12.73 1.70 -15.16
N PHE A 600 11.71 2.18 -14.45
CA PHE A 600 10.85 3.26 -14.88
C PHE A 600 11.48 4.61 -14.52
N HIS A 601 11.74 5.41 -15.55
CA HIS A 601 12.20 6.79 -15.48
C HIS A 601 10.98 7.70 -15.32
N THR A 602 10.82 8.31 -14.14
CA THR A 602 9.59 9.06 -13.81
C THR A 602 9.52 10.42 -14.50
N GLY A 603 10.64 10.92 -15.03
CA GLY A 603 10.81 12.29 -15.48
C GLY A 603 10.93 13.30 -14.34
N ASP A 604 10.78 12.91 -13.08
CA ASP A 604 10.86 13.79 -11.91
C ASP A 604 12.28 13.79 -11.35
N THR A 605 12.86 14.97 -11.16
CA THR A 605 14.17 15.10 -10.52
C THR A 605 14.01 15.13 -9.00
N ALA A 606 14.93 14.49 -8.29
CA ALA A 606 14.85 14.37 -6.83
C ALA A 606 16.23 14.38 -6.16
N ARG A 607 16.22 14.62 -4.86
CA ARG A 607 17.32 14.27 -3.95
C ARG A 607 16.80 13.36 -2.85
N ILE A 608 17.65 12.47 -2.36
CA ILE A 608 17.37 11.62 -1.20
C ILE A 608 18.39 12.00 -0.13
N ASP A 609 17.94 12.29 1.08
CA ASP A 609 18.85 12.63 2.18
C ASP A 609 19.38 11.38 2.92
N ALA A 610 20.16 11.60 3.97
CA ALA A 610 20.80 10.53 4.73
C ALA A 610 19.79 9.64 5.50
N ASP A 611 18.61 10.18 5.82
CA ASP A 611 17.53 9.48 6.52
C ASP A 611 16.56 8.79 5.53
N GLY A 612 16.80 8.96 4.22
CA GLY A 612 16.05 8.31 3.15
C GLY A 612 14.83 9.08 2.66
N TYR A 613 14.62 10.32 3.12
CA TYR A 613 13.51 11.16 2.66
C TYR A 613 13.76 11.69 1.25
N ILE A 614 12.74 11.53 0.41
CA ILE A 614 12.75 11.97 -0.99
C ILE A 614 12.25 13.42 -1.06
N TYR A 615 12.99 14.27 -1.76
CA TYR A 615 12.58 15.65 -2.05
C TYR A 615 12.59 15.85 -3.55
N LEU A 616 11.41 16.09 -4.12
CA LEU A 616 11.28 16.44 -5.54
C LEU A 616 11.84 17.84 -5.79
N THR A 617 12.64 17.97 -6.84
CA THR A 617 13.33 19.21 -7.21
C THR A 617 12.83 19.80 -8.54
N GLY A 618 12.04 19.05 -9.31
CA GLY A 618 11.44 19.50 -10.57
C GLY A 618 11.09 18.34 -11.50
N ARG A 619 10.80 18.67 -12.76
CA ARG A 619 10.58 17.70 -13.86
C ARG A 619 11.53 17.94 -15.00
N ARG A 620 12.21 16.90 -15.50
CA ARG A 620 13.15 16.96 -16.63
C ARG A 620 12.52 17.60 -17.86
N ASP A 621 11.34 17.13 -18.27
CA ASP A 621 10.67 17.60 -19.49
C ASP A 621 10.01 18.97 -19.33
N ALA A 622 9.85 19.45 -18.09
CA ALA A 622 9.35 20.78 -17.80
C ALA A 622 10.48 21.81 -17.63
N LEU A 623 11.75 21.39 -17.66
CA LEU A 623 12.88 22.32 -17.60
C LEU A 623 12.86 23.22 -18.83
N MET A 624 12.83 24.53 -18.57
CA MET A 624 13.08 25.52 -19.61
C MET A 624 14.57 25.48 -19.92
N VAL A 625 14.91 25.08 -21.15
CA VAL A 625 16.28 25.19 -21.67
C VAL A 625 16.43 26.59 -22.25
N LEU A 626 17.19 27.43 -21.57
CA LEU A 626 17.43 28.80 -22.02
C LEU A 626 18.38 28.84 -23.22
N PRO A 627 18.40 29.90 -24.04
CA PRO A 627 19.37 30.07 -25.12
C PRO A 627 20.83 30.01 -24.65
N SER A 628 21.08 30.20 -23.35
CA SER A 628 22.38 30.03 -22.71
C SER A 628 22.78 28.56 -22.46
N GLY A 629 21.89 27.59 -22.72
CA GLY A 629 22.07 26.17 -22.40
C GLY A 629 21.76 25.80 -20.94
N GLU A 630 21.32 26.75 -20.12
CA GLU A 630 21.01 26.53 -18.71
C GLU A 630 19.58 25.99 -18.54
N ASN A 631 19.43 24.97 -17.69
CA ASN A 631 18.14 24.35 -17.37
C ASN A 631 17.51 25.04 -16.15
N VAL A 632 16.28 25.52 -16.32
CA VAL A 632 15.54 26.20 -15.25
C VAL A 632 14.20 25.53 -15.02
N SER A 633 13.93 25.12 -13.77
CA SER A 633 12.63 24.58 -13.35
C SER A 633 11.60 25.71 -13.20
N PRO A 634 10.49 25.69 -13.96
CA PRO A 634 9.39 26.65 -13.78
C PRO A 634 8.81 26.57 -12.36
N GLU A 635 8.66 25.35 -11.83
CA GLU A 635 8.03 25.08 -10.54
C GLU A 635 8.83 25.66 -9.37
N GLU A 636 10.16 25.64 -9.47
CA GLU A 636 11.04 26.31 -8.52
C GLU A 636 10.72 27.82 -8.45
N LEU A 637 10.59 28.47 -9.61
CA LEU A 637 10.28 29.89 -9.71
C LEU A 637 8.84 30.19 -9.29
N GLU A 638 7.88 29.34 -9.63
CA GLU A 638 6.48 29.43 -9.17
C GLU A 638 6.40 29.36 -7.64
N GLY A 639 7.15 28.45 -7.01
CA GLY A 639 7.24 28.34 -5.55
C GLY A 639 7.84 29.58 -4.89
N LEU A 640 8.83 30.23 -5.52
CA LEU A 640 9.37 31.51 -5.05
C LEU A 640 8.36 32.65 -5.20
N LEU A 641 7.62 32.70 -6.31
CA LEU A 641 6.58 33.70 -6.55
C LEU A 641 5.41 33.55 -5.57
N ALA A 642 5.05 32.31 -5.22
CA ALA A 642 3.98 32.01 -4.28
C ALA A 642 4.23 32.56 -2.86
N ARG A 643 5.48 32.86 -2.50
CA ARG A 643 5.83 33.50 -1.22
C ARG A 643 5.44 34.98 -1.15
N CYS A 644 5.00 35.59 -2.25
CA CYS A 644 4.46 36.94 -2.25
C CYS A 644 2.97 36.92 -1.85
N PRO A 645 2.55 37.55 -0.73
CA PRO A 645 1.15 37.53 -0.29
C PRO A 645 0.15 38.19 -1.27
N ALA A 646 0.64 38.98 -2.24
CA ALA A 646 -0.17 39.55 -3.31
C ALA A 646 -0.47 38.55 -4.45
N VAL A 647 0.39 37.54 -4.65
CA VAL A 647 0.24 36.52 -5.68
C VAL A 647 -0.81 35.50 -5.22
N ARG A 648 -1.80 35.22 -6.08
CA ARG A 648 -2.79 34.15 -5.89
C ARG A 648 -2.36 32.88 -6.61
N GLU A 649 -1.97 33.01 -7.87
CA GLU A 649 -1.42 31.94 -8.68
C GLU A 649 -0.29 32.50 -9.53
N ALA A 650 0.73 31.68 -9.76
CA ALA A 650 1.82 31.97 -10.67
C ALA A 650 2.03 30.74 -11.56
N LEU A 651 2.21 31.00 -12.85
CA LEU A 651 2.60 30.01 -13.85
C LEU A 651 3.82 30.56 -14.56
N VAL A 652 4.93 29.84 -14.48
CA VAL A 652 6.18 30.23 -15.13
C VAL A 652 6.29 29.47 -16.45
N CYS A 653 6.65 30.19 -17.50
CA CYS A 653 6.85 29.63 -18.83
C CYS A 653 8.02 30.33 -19.52
N GLN A 654 8.43 29.76 -20.66
CA GLN A 654 9.44 30.35 -21.53
C GLN A 654 8.75 30.96 -22.75
N ALA A 655 9.04 32.23 -23.04
CA ALA A 655 8.64 32.89 -24.28
C ALA A 655 9.86 33.56 -24.92
N GLU A 656 10.08 33.32 -26.21
CA GLU A 656 11.21 33.90 -26.96
C GLU A 656 12.58 33.69 -26.30
N GLY A 657 12.79 32.52 -25.68
CA GLY A 657 14.03 32.20 -24.98
C GLY A 657 14.21 32.89 -23.62
N ARG A 658 13.18 33.56 -23.09
CA ARG A 658 13.22 34.26 -21.80
C ARG A 658 12.18 33.71 -20.83
N ILE A 659 12.46 33.85 -19.54
CA ILE A 659 11.55 33.43 -18.47
C ILE A 659 10.46 34.49 -18.29
N CYS A 660 9.21 34.03 -18.36
CA CYS A 660 8.00 34.82 -18.19
C CYS A 660 7.15 34.21 -17.05
N ALA A 661 6.42 35.04 -16.31
CA ALA A 661 5.44 34.54 -15.34
C ALA A 661 4.06 35.15 -15.60
N ARG A 662 3.05 34.29 -15.72
CA ARG A 662 1.63 34.66 -15.74
C ARG A 662 1.12 34.61 -14.30
N ILE A 663 0.58 35.72 -13.81
CA ILE A 663 0.22 35.90 -12.41
C ILE A 663 -1.24 36.33 -12.29
N THR A 664 -1.97 35.65 -11.40
CA THR A 664 -3.20 36.20 -10.81
C THR A 664 -2.86 36.79 -9.45
N CYS A 665 -3.36 37.98 -9.13
CA CYS A 665 -3.05 38.68 -7.89
C CYS A 665 -4.31 39.28 -7.25
N ARG A 666 -4.20 39.77 -6.01
CA ARG A 666 -5.26 40.58 -5.39
C ARG A 666 -5.52 41.85 -6.23
N GLU A 667 -6.76 42.33 -6.21
CA GLU A 667 -7.15 43.56 -6.91
C GLU A 667 -6.28 44.74 -6.47
N GLY A 668 -5.78 45.53 -7.41
CA GLY A 668 -4.85 46.64 -7.16
C GLY A 668 -3.42 46.25 -6.77
N ALA A 669 -3.08 44.97 -6.60
CA ALA A 669 -1.78 44.53 -6.06
C ALA A 669 -0.68 44.31 -7.12
N ARG A 670 -0.89 44.74 -8.37
CA ARG A 670 0.05 44.48 -9.49
C ARG A 670 1.44 45.06 -9.23
N GLU A 671 1.51 46.29 -8.72
CA GLU A 671 2.79 46.96 -8.44
C GLU A 671 3.54 46.32 -7.26
N GLU A 672 2.83 45.81 -6.26
CA GLU A 672 3.42 45.02 -5.15
C GLU A 672 4.11 43.76 -5.69
N VAL A 673 3.43 43.03 -6.59
CA VAL A 673 3.98 41.85 -7.25
C VAL A 673 5.20 42.22 -8.09
N ARG A 674 5.14 43.29 -8.90
CA ARG A 674 6.29 43.75 -9.69
C ARG A 674 7.49 44.07 -8.81
N ALA A 675 7.28 44.79 -7.71
CA ALA A 675 8.34 45.12 -6.75
C ALA A 675 8.92 43.87 -6.08
N TYR A 676 8.08 42.91 -5.74
CA TYR A 676 8.51 41.62 -5.20
C TYR A 676 9.41 40.87 -6.18
N VAL A 677 8.97 40.73 -7.44
CA VAL A 677 9.74 40.03 -8.49
C VAL A 677 11.06 40.74 -8.76
N ALA A 678 11.08 42.07 -8.77
CA ALA A 678 12.31 42.83 -8.92
C ALA A 678 13.32 42.55 -7.80
N ARG A 679 12.86 42.39 -6.56
CA ARG A 679 13.70 42.01 -5.41
C ARG A 679 14.14 40.54 -5.51
N LEU A 680 13.24 39.64 -5.87
CA LEU A 680 13.54 38.21 -6.07
C LEU A 680 14.61 38.02 -7.15
N ASN A 681 14.50 38.71 -8.28
CA ASN A 681 15.48 38.63 -9.36
C ASN A 681 16.90 39.06 -8.93
N ARG A 682 17.04 39.91 -7.89
CA ARG A 682 18.36 40.28 -7.35
C ARG A 682 19.01 39.14 -6.57
N THR A 683 18.23 38.21 -6.03
CA THR A 683 18.73 37.03 -5.31
C THR A 683 18.97 35.83 -6.24
N LEU A 684 18.43 35.86 -7.46
CA LEU A 684 18.56 34.78 -8.44
C LEU A 684 19.80 34.96 -9.33
N PRO A 685 20.45 33.85 -9.76
CA PRO A 685 21.42 33.86 -10.85
C PRO A 685 20.85 34.53 -12.10
N LEU A 686 21.71 35.17 -12.91
CA LEU A 686 21.28 35.94 -14.09
C LEU A 686 20.35 35.16 -15.02
N TYR A 687 20.67 33.89 -15.26
CA TYR A 687 19.89 33.01 -16.13
C TYR A 687 18.52 32.63 -15.54
N LYS A 688 18.32 32.65 -14.22
CA LYS A 688 17.02 32.32 -13.57
C LYS A 688 16.07 33.52 -13.42
N ARG A 689 16.46 34.72 -13.87
CA ARG A 689 15.66 35.93 -13.63
C ARG A 689 14.40 35.96 -14.48
N ILE A 690 13.27 36.27 -13.85
CA ILE A 690 11.97 36.43 -14.51
C ILE A 690 11.95 37.79 -15.20
N THR A 691 11.86 37.79 -16.53
CA THR A 691 12.04 39.00 -17.34
C THR A 691 10.73 39.67 -17.77
N ALA A 692 9.61 38.92 -17.77
CA ALA A 692 8.30 39.43 -18.12
C ALA A 692 7.22 38.93 -17.15
N LEU A 693 6.23 39.80 -16.90
CA LEU A 693 5.06 39.52 -16.07
C LEU A 693 3.79 39.83 -16.84
N GLU A 694 2.94 38.82 -16.99
CA GLU A 694 1.58 38.94 -17.54
C GLU A 694 0.57 38.79 -16.40
N PHE A 695 -0.41 39.68 -16.33
CA PHE A 695 -1.43 39.63 -15.28
C PHE A 695 -2.75 39.12 -15.84
N ALA A 696 -3.22 37.97 -15.33
CA ALA A 696 -4.51 37.40 -15.68
C ALA A 696 -5.61 37.87 -14.72
N ALA A 697 -6.80 38.13 -15.25
CA ALA A 697 -7.98 38.52 -14.47
C ALA A 697 -8.79 37.31 -13.97
N SER A 698 -8.71 36.18 -14.68
CA SER A 698 -9.35 34.91 -14.34
C SER A 698 -8.34 33.92 -13.73
N PRO A 699 -8.80 32.91 -12.96
CA PRO A 699 -7.94 31.81 -12.52
C PRO A 699 -7.20 31.14 -13.69
N LEU A 700 -5.98 30.67 -13.42
CA LEU A 700 -5.16 29.98 -14.42
C LEU A 700 -5.74 28.59 -14.75
N PRO A 701 -5.59 28.10 -16.01
CA PRO A 701 -6.15 26.82 -16.43
C PRO A 701 -5.56 25.65 -15.63
N ARG A 702 -6.41 24.68 -15.25
CA ARG A 702 -6.05 23.54 -14.41
C ARG A 702 -6.64 22.23 -14.94
N THR A 703 -5.96 21.12 -14.63
CA THR A 703 -6.51 19.77 -14.76
C THR A 703 -7.58 19.51 -13.68
N PRO A 704 -8.37 18.43 -13.78
CA PRO A 704 -9.34 18.05 -12.74
C PRO A 704 -8.75 17.85 -11.34
N LEU A 705 -7.47 17.48 -11.25
CA LEU A 705 -6.73 17.34 -9.98
C LEU A 705 -6.13 18.67 -9.50
N GLY A 706 -6.45 19.77 -10.17
CA GLY A 706 -5.96 21.09 -9.82
C GLY A 706 -4.51 21.37 -10.24
N LYS A 707 -3.86 20.54 -11.08
CA LYS A 707 -2.52 20.87 -11.62
C LYS A 707 -2.63 22.01 -12.64
N LEU A 708 -1.73 22.99 -12.61
CA LEU A 708 -1.72 24.07 -13.61
C LEU A 708 -1.37 23.51 -15.00
N GLN A 709 -2.08 23.96 -16.02
CA GLN A 709 -1.79 23.64 -17.42
C GLN A 709 -0.91 24.74 -18.02
N ARG A 710 0.27 24.36 -18.54
CA ARG A 710 1.31 25.27 -19.07
C ARG A 710 1.16 25.64 -20.56
N LYS A 711 0.17 25.06 -21.25
CA LYS A 711 -0.07 25.33 -22.67
C LYS A 711 -0.66 26.70 -22.94
#